data_AF-A0AAW3J0X1-F1
#
_entry.id   AF-A0AAW3J0X1-F1
#
_cell.length_a   1.000
_cell.length_b   1.000
_cell.length_c   1.000
_cell.angle_alpha   90.00
_cell.angle_beta   90.00
_cell.angle_gamma   90.00
#
_symmetry.space_group_name_H-M   'P 1'
#
loop_
_entity.id
_entity.type
_entity.pdbx_description
1 polymer ?
#
loop_
_entity_poly.entity_id
_entity_poly.type
_entity_poly.pdbx_seq_one_letter_code
_entity_poly.pdbx_strand_id
1 'polypeptide(L)'
;MLFNHTKEPVVICSKSELKENILNALSLTKKVICKRQGVKELTRADGLNEKARNGSTKLSIFKYLDEFERDFKLDEVWLNKVYELADTDPKKSREIFHTILPEYSKFSKITLNDARGLRSDLKLFLHCCWASKFLLLPTTFGDLPKQRLGKNGSMQEYADDAYPEILRIIRAPFFEKLECEIDITQYMAKASLKNFMWYAHRYVRACAAWEVEDITNELLKEITSNPVKGVTRTVDWYFALHASLPNRVQFDTENVFVRSGISGLKGKLSTDNFNPIELEQHPAIPVWIKDVNEYIDALRENTKKSYHKDQSTIRKGMQILMASGDPIPNPKDIKRTHAKLIAKGLGVNVAPSTHKQYLYQFDGFLDYLAMIYDDFKRPLSRKLDFPRVGRSKGTVKELIHEDSFASYLSYLYGVAEWVWYMNHFHPDRNNFIRNKPSEKRTIKTAETGFTPIFRCNDKYYPIDEIPTKIASPLIPKENQICQLESCTFLPHYIHLSIVMAETGIRLIALRFLDEQTYDKNVNRDLFDEHSYLITKLWVNSDKSHDAWEADVYETVIGILDRQSVWKNTFLNGEDAPIYYDGHKESSFDMLKPLFAQVDPHFRIRPSFAVVTDYTYRKIFKYILMHFSYVYSKISKDNVTPIPINHDKNLEENLQRVKEFVGKNKIPVTPHSMRSQVVSEYITVLPPSIIKKTTGHIEDSSVIYYAQIKPRYLNAQKAAQEEAFRD
;
A
#
# COMPACT_ATOMS: atom_id res chain seq x y z
N MET A 1 5.92 27.47 14.49
CA MET A 1 5.69 26.12 13.92
C MET A 1 7.05 25.58 13.55
N LEU A 2 7.49 24.48 14.18
CA LEU A 2 8.81 23.91 13.96
C LEU A 2 8.77 22.72 13.00
N PHE A 3 7.60 22.11 12.79
CA PHE A 3 7.44 20.95 11.90
C PHE A 3 6.21 21.04 10.97
N ASN A 4 6.44 20.88 9.67
CA ASN A 4 5.40 20.83 8.66
C ASN A 4 4.72 19.45 8.58
N HIS A 5 3.60 19.32 9.30
CA HIS A 5 2.71 18.16 9.26
C HIS A 5 1.57 18.30 8.22
N THR A 6 1.55 19.38 7.44
CA THR A 6 0.52 19.64 6.42
C THR A 6 0.94 19.09 5.05
N LYS A 7 0.10 19.29 4.02
CA LYS A 7 0.39 18.91 2.62
C LYS A 7 0.94 20.05 1.77
N GLU A 8 1.00 21.25 2.33
CA GLU A 8 1.43 22.48 1.66
C GLU A 8 2.66 23.06 2.36
N PRO A 9 3.51 23.83 1.65
CA PRO A 9 4.61 24.53 2.29
C PRO A 9 4.12 25.47 3.39
N VAL A 10 4.94 25.64 4.43
CA VAL A 10 4.66 26.58 5.53
C VAL A 10 5.75 27.63 5.57
N VAL A 11 5.37 28.89 5.41
CA VAL A 11 6.27 30.03 5.60
C VAL A 11 6.41 30.32 7.10
N ILE A 12 7.65 30.48 7.56
CA ILE A 12 7.98 30.69 8.98
C ILE A 12 8.63 32.04 9.27
N CYS A 13 8.87 32.87 8.26
CA CYS A 13 9.32 34.25 8.43
C CYS A 13 8.14 35.23 8.47
N SER A 14 8.41 36.49 8.82
CA SER A 14 7.40 37.54 8.76
C SER A 14 7.03 37.90 7.31
N LYS A 15 5.83 38.49 7.11
CA LYS A 15 5.38 38.93 5.78
C LYS A 15 6.28 40.03 5.18
N SER A 16 6.89 40.87 6.01
CA SER A 16 7.83 41.91 5.59
C SER A 16 9.14 41.35 5.04
N GLU A 17 9.61 40.22 5.57
CA GLU A 17 10.87 39.57 5.16
C GLU A 17 10.69 38.60 3.99
N LEU A 18 9.46 38.12 3.76
CA LEU A 18 9.18 37.05 2.80
C LEU A 18 9.67 37.37 1.38
N LYS A 19 9.44 38.59 0.90
CA LYS A 19 9.87 39.00 -0.45
C LYS A 19 11.38 38.89 -0.60
N GLU A 20 12.13 39.44 0.35
CA GLU A 20 13.60 39.43 0.33
C GLU A 20 14.16 38.01 0.42
N ASN A 21 13.58 37.19 1.31
CA ASN A 21 13.94 35.79 1.45
C ASN A 21 13.70 34.96 0.17
N ILE A 22 12.60 35.22 -0.55
CA ILE A 22 12.34 34.61 -1.86
C ILE A 22 13.44 34.98 -2.87
N LEU A 23 13.85 36.24 -2.92
CA LEU A 23 14.91 36.70 -3.82
C LEU A 23 16.26 36.07 -3.47
N ASN A 24 16.59 35.96 -2.18
CA ASN A 24 17.80 35.30 -1.70
C ASN A 24 17.83 33.81 -2.09
N ALA A 25 16.71 33.09 -1.92
CA ALA A 25 16.60 31.69 -2.35
C ALA A 25 16.72 31.54 -3.88
N LEU A 26 16.20 32.49 -4.67
CA LEU A 26 16.36 32.47 -6.11
C LEU A 26 17.81 32.71 -6.52
N SER A 27 18.50 33.65 -5.86
CA SER A 27 19.93 33.88 -6.07
C SER A 27 20.75 32.63 -5.76
N LEU A 28 20.46 31.95 -4.64
CA LEU A 28 21.08 30.67 -4.30
C LEU A 28 20.78 29.59 -5.36
N THR A 29 19.55 29.52 -5.85
CA THR A 29 19.14 28.61 -6.93
C THR A 29 19.96 28.84 -8.20
N LYS A 30 20.12 30.11 -8.61
CA LYS A 30 20.94 30.49 -9.78
C LYS A 30 22.40 30.08 -9.59
N LYS A 31 22.99 30.32 -8.42
CA LYS A 31 24.36 29.91 -8.08
C LYS A 31 24.56 28.40 -8.22
N VAL A 32 23.64 27.60 -7.67
CA VAL A 32 23.69 26.13 -7.79
C VAL A 32 23.57 25.68 -9.25
N ILE A 33 22.74 26.34 -10.06
CA ILE A 33 22.63 26.04 -11.49
C ILE A 33 23.92 26.41 -12.25
N CYS A 34 24.54 27.56 -11.96
CA CYS A 34 25.82 27.97 -12.56
C CYS A 34 26.91 26.94 -12.27
N LYS A 35 27.08 26.52 -11.00
CA LYS A 35 28.03 25.47 -10.61
C LYS A 35 27.75 24.15 -11.33
N ARG A 36 26.48 23.73 -11.42
CA ARG A 36 26.08 22.52 -12.16
C ARG A 36 26.53 22.57 -13.62
N GLN A 37 26.50 23.73 -14.26
CA GLN A 37 26.95 23.91 -15.64
C GLN A 37 28.46 24.15 -15.78
N GLY A 38 29.20 24.26 -14.66
CA GLY A 38 30.63 24.55 -14.67
C GLY A 38 30.96 25.99 -15.10
N VAL A 39 30.03 26.93 -14.90
CA VAL A 39 30.20 28.35 -15.27
C VAL A 39 30.04 29.26 -14.07
N LYS A 40 30.59 30.48 -14.14
CA LYS A 40 30.48 31.47 -13.07
C LYS A 40 29.15 32.21 -13.08
N GLU A 41 28.63 32.50 -14.26
CA GLU A 41 27.41 33.29 -14.45
C GLU A 41 26.64 32.79 -15.68
N LEU A 42 25.33 32.94 -15.65
CA LEU A 42 24.40 32.63 -16.74
C LEU A 42 23.39 33.76 -16.82
N THR A 43 22.97 34.08 -18.04
CA THR A 43 22.02 35.15 -18.33
C THR A 43 20.71 34.60 -18.89
N ARG A 44 19.67 35.43 -18.94
CA ARG A 44 18.45 35.13 -19.70
C ARG A 44 18.71 34.74 -21.15
N ALA A 45 19.68 35.38 -21.81
CA ALA A 45 20.04 35.06 -23.18
C ALA A 45 20.55 33.60 -23.31
N ASP A 46 21.35 33.13 -22.34
CA ASP A 46 21.81 31.74 -22.29
C ASP A 46 20.64 30.76 -22.12
N GLY A 47 19.65 31.12 -21.29
CA GLY A 47 18.42 30.36 -21.12
C GLY A 47 17.58 30.27 -22.39
N LEU A 48 17.50 31.36 -23.17
CA LEU A 48 16.79 31.40 -24.46
C LEU A 48 17.52 30.61 -25.55
N ASN A 49 18.85 30.66 -25.56
CA ASN A 49 19.71 29.99 -26.54
C ASN A 49 20.02 28.53 -26.21
N GLU A 50 19.53 28.02 -25.07
CA GLU A 50 19.73 26.63 -24.67
C GLU A 50 19.16 25.67 -25.73
N LYS A 51 20.06 24.93 -26.40
CA LYS A 51 19.66 23.89 -27.36
C LYS A 51 18.81 22.83 -26.67
N ALA A 52 17.80 22.31 -27.38
CA ALA A 52 16.96 21.22 -26.89
C ALA A 52 17.80 19.97 -26.57
N ARG A 53 18.16 19.78 -25.29
CA ARG A 53 18.79 18.55 -24.80
C ARG A 53 17.71 17.55 -24.35
N ASN A 54 17.94 16.28 -24.62
CA ASN A 54 17.17 15.18 -24.00
C ASN A 54 17.62 15.04 -22.54
N GLY A 55 16.96 15.71 -21.60
CA GLY A 55 17.32 15.68 -20.18
C GLY A 55 16.35 16.43 -19.27
N SER A 56 16.47 16.22 -17.96
CA SER A 56 15.60 16.77 -16.91
C SER A 56 16.04 18.14 -16.36
N THR A 57 17.23 18.62 -16.69
CA THR A 57 17.79 19.89 -16.20
C THR A 57 17.97 20.86 -17.34
N LYS A 58 17.27 21.99 -17.28
CA LYS A 58 17.36 23.11 -18.23
C LYS A 58 17.88 24.37 -17.52
N LEU A 59 18.05 25.46 -18.27
CA LEU A 59 18.25 26.81 -17.74
C LEU A 59 16.92 27.55 -17.60
N SER A 60 15.88 26.87 -17.10
CA SER A 60 14.51 27.39 -17.16
C SER A 60 14.29 28.57 -16.21
N ILE A 61 14.96 28.58 -15.06
CA ILE A 61 14.96 29.74 -14.16
C ILE A 61 15.50 30.98 -14.87
N PHE A 62 16.62 30.87 -15.59
CA PHE A 62 17.20 31.98 -16.34
C PHE A 62 16.32 32.37 -17.54
N LYS A 63 15.70 31.41 -18.21
CA LYS A 63 14.83 31.69 -19.36
C LYS A 63 13.56 32.46 -18.98
N TYR A 64 12.93 32.10 -17.86
CA TYR A 64 11.56 32.54 -17.53
C TYR A 64 11.43 33.39 -16.26
N LEU A 65 12.39 33.32 -15.34
CA LEU A 65 12.33 33.93 -14.00
C LEU A 65 13.56 34.83 -13.70
N ASP A 66 14.35 35.17 -14.71
CA ASP A 66 15.47 36.12 -14.56
C ASP A 66 14.96 37.56 -14.48
N GLU A 67 15.68 38.48 -13.84
CA GLU A 67 15.25 39.91 -13.73
C GLU A 67 13.84 40.15 -13.13
N PHE A 68 13.25 39.17 -12.45
CA PHE A 68 11.84 39.22 -12.03
C PHE A 68 11.55 40.09 -10.79
N GLU A 69 12.60 40.70 -10.23
CA GLU A 69 12.61 41.46 -8.96
C GLU A 69 11.69 42.69 -8.94
N ARG A 70 11.25 43.16 -10.12
CA ARG A 70 10.63 44.48 -10.30
C ARG A 70 9.09 44.48 -10.38
N ASP A 71 8.45 43.38 -10.84
CA ASP A 71 7.05 43.47 -11.33
C ASP A 71 6.06 42.44 -10.77
N PHE A 72 6.41 41.63 -9.75
CA PHE A 72 5.55 40.54 -9.29
C PHE A 72 5.34 40.52 -7.76
N LYS A 73 4.10 40.23 -7.33
CA LYS A 73 3.78 40.07 -5.90
C LYS A 73 4.26 38.72 -5.39
N LEU A 74 5.38 38.75 -4.66
CA LEU A 74 6.03 37.59 -4.06
C LEU A 74 5.52 37.34 -2.65
N ASP A 75 4.43 36.59 -2.55
CA ASP A 75 3.79 36.23 -1.28
C ASP A 75 3.60 34.72 -1.14
N GLU A 76 2.98 34.31 -0.03
CA GLU A 76 2.67 32.91 0.28
C GLU A 76 1.82 32.25 -0.82
N VAL A 77 0.91 33.00 -1.45
CA VAL A 77 0.04 32.50 -2.52
C VAL A 77 0.88 32.13 -3.74
N TRP A 78 1.87 32.95 -4.10
CA TRP A 78 2.79 32.63 -5.18
C TRP A 78 3.64 31.39 -4.87
N LEU A 79 4.20 31.29 -3.65
CA LEU A 79 4.98 30.11 -3.23
C LEU A 79 4.18 28.81 -3.27
N ASN A 80 2.92 28.84 -2.84
CA ASN A 80 2.04 27.68 -2.89
C ASN A 80 1.76 27.24 -4.34
N LYS A 81 1.58 28.18 -5.27
CA LYS A 81 1.48 27.88 -6.70
C LYS A 81 2.77 27.29 -7.26
N VAL A 82 3.94 27.80 -6.86
CA VAL A 82 5.23 27.23 -7.24
C VAL A 82 5.34 25.76 -6.79
N TYR A 83 4.94 25.47 -5.56
CA TYR A 83 4.88 24.10 -5.04
C TYR A 83 3.92 23.20 -5.82
N GLU A 84 2.70 23.66 -6.08
CA GLU A 84 1.70 22.92 -6.86
C GLU A 84 2.26 22.54 -8.26
N LEU A 85 2.89 23.50 -8.93
CA LEU A 85 3.49 23.30 -10.25
C LEU A 85 4.69 22.36 -10.23
N ALA A 86 5.50 22.41 -9.17
CA ALA A 86 6.63 21.51 -8.97
C ALA A 86 6.19 20.05 -8.74
N ASP A 87 5.02 19.83 -8.13
CA ASP A 87 4.49 18.49 -7.88
C ASP A 87 3.62 17.94 -9.03
N THR A 88 3.06 18.82 -9.87
CA THR A 88 2.17 18.46 -10.98
C THR A 88 2.89 17.82 -12.18
N ASP A 89 2.18 16.95 -12.92
CA ASP A 89 2.68 16.35 -14.16
C ASP A 89 3.01 17.42 -15.22
N PRO A 90 4.20 17.42 -15.85
CA PRO A 90 4.61 18.41 -16.85
C PRO A 90 3.64 18.61 -18.02
N LYS A 91 2.83 17.59 -18.39
CA LYS A 91 1.82 17.74 -19.45
C LYS A 91 0.68 18.67 -19.03
N LYS A 92 0.33 18.67 -17.75
CA LYS A 92 -0.69 19.54 -17.16
C LYS A 92 -0.11 20.89 -16.76
N SER A 93 1.03 20.88 -16.06
CA SER A 93 1.62 22.12 -15.54
C SER A 93 2.09 23.08 -16.64
N ARG A 94 2.41 22.59 -17.84
CA ARG A 94 2.73 23.46 -19.01
C ARG A 94 1.64 24.49 -19.32
N GLU A 95 0.38 24.18 -19.04
CA GLU A 95 -0.77 25.04 -19.35
C GLU A 95 -0.97 26.11 -18.28
N ILE A 96 -0.44 25.91 -17.08
CA ILE A 96 -0.66 26.77 -15.91
C ILE A 96 0.63 27.45 -15.39
N PHE A 97 1.82 27.12 -15.91
CA PHE A 97 3.07 27.77 -15.48
C PHE A 97 3.04 29.30 -15.59
N HIS A 98 2.30 29.86 -16.57
CA HIS A 98 2.15 31.30 -16.75
C HIS A 98 1.62 32.02 -15.49
N THR A 99 0.98 31.31 -14.54
CA THR A 99 0.46 31.91 -13.29
C THR A 99 1.54 32.30 -12.30
N ILE A 100 2.78 31.82 -12.45
CA ILE A 100 3.92 32.15 -11.59
C ILE A 100 5.00 32.96 -12.31
N LEU A 101 4.82 33.25 -13.60
CA LEU A 101 5.80 33.96 -14.42
C LEU A 101 5.59 35.48 -14.37
N PRO A 102 6.67 36.28 -14.44
CA PRO A 102 6.58 37.73 -14.59
C PRO A 102 5.97 38.13 -15.93
N GLU A 103 5.43 39.36 -16.02
CA GLU A 103 4.67 39.83 -17.19
C GLU A 103 5.43 39.69 -18.51
N TYR A 104 6.74 39.95 -18.52
CA TYR A 104 7.57 39.85 -19.72
C TYR A 104 7.66 38.41 -20.29
N SER A 105 7.44 37.36 -19.48
CA SER A 105 7.54 35.95 -19.89
C SER A 105 6.22 35.19 -19.81
N LYS A 106 5.18 35.79 -19.21
CA LYS A 106 3.83 35.22 -19.02
C LYS A 106 3.17 34.69 -20.29
N PHE A 107 3.42 35.34 -21.43
CA PHE A 107 2.87 34.94 -22.74
C PHE A 107 3.79 34.01 -23.54
N SER A 108 4.93 33.61 -22.98
CA SER A 108 5.86 32.71 -23.66
C SER A 108 5.23 31.33 -23.83
N LYS A 109 5.39 30.74 -25.02
CA LYS A 109 4.99 29.35 -25.26
C LYS A 109 5.88 28.41 -24.43
N ILE A 110 5.26 27.61 -23.56
CA ILE A 110 5.96 26.63 -22.74
C ILE A 110 5.83 25.26 -23.40
N THR A 111 6.95 24.75 -23.94
CA THR A 111 6.97 23.40 -24.50
C THR A 111 6.94 22.34 -23.40
N LEU A 112 6.62 21.08 -23.72
CA LEU A 112 6.67 20.00 -22.73
C LEU A 112 8.08 19.82 -22.14
N ASN A 113 9.13 20.08 -22.92
CA ASN A 113 10.51 20.02 -22.43
C ASN A 113 10.83 21.21 -21.52
N ASP A 114 10.28 22.40 -21.78
CA ASP A 114 10.39 23.53 -20.86
C ASP A 114 9.67 23.25 -19.55
N ALA A 115 8.47 22.67 -19.60
CA ALA A 115 7.72 22.28 -18.40
C ALA A 115 8.46 21.25 -17.53
N ARG A 116 9.15 20.27 -18.16
CA ARG A 116 10.02 19.31 -17.45
C ARG A 116 11.21 20.00 -16.77
N GLY A 117 11.85 20.93 -17.49
CA GLY A 117 12.97 21.72 -16.97
C GLY A 117 12.57 22.62 -15.81
N LEU A 118 11.51 23.43 -16.01
CA LEU A 118 10.89 24.27 -14.98
C LEU A 118 10.56 23.46 -13.74
N ARG A 119 9.91 22.29 -13.87
CA ARG A 119 9.61 21.43 -12.73
C ARG A 119 10.87 21.06 -11.94
N SER A 120 11.95 20.70 -12.62
CA SER A 120 13.22 20.35 -11.95
C SER A 120 13.84 21.55 -11.23
N ASP A 121 13.87 22.71 -11.89
CA ASP A 121 14.48 23.89 -11.30
C ASP A 121 13.62 24.52 -10.19
N LEU A 122 12.28 24.42 -10.26
CA LEU A 122 11.39 24.83 -9.17
C LEU A 122 11.53 23.93 -7.94
N LYS A 123 11.81 22.63 -8.13
CA LYS A 123 12.14 21.75 -7.00
C LYS A 123 13.44 22.15 -6.32
N LEU A 124 14.43 22.56 -7.10
CA LEU A 124 15.65 23.15 -6.56
C LEU A 124 15.35 24.46 -5.82
N PHE A 125 14.55 25.35 -6.41
CA PHE A 125 14.15 26.61 -5.80
C PHE A 125 13.45 26.40 -4.45
N LEU A 126 12.46 25.50 -4.37
CA LEU A 126 11.80 25.16 -3.11
C LEU A 126 12.76 24.60 -2.06
N HIS A 127 13.76 23.82 -2.49
CA HIS A 127 14.82 23.36 -1.60
C HIS A 127 15.70 24.52 -1.13
N CYS A 128 16.04 25.47 -1.99
CA CYS A 128 16.76 26.69 -1.62
C CYS A 128 15.93 27.59 -0.69
N CYS A 129 14.61 27.67 -0.85
CA CYS A 129 13.74 28.38 0.10
C CYS A 129 13.83 27.78 1.51
N TRP A 130 13.86 26.44 1.60
CA TRP A 130 14.11 25.77 2.87
C TRP A 130 15.53 26.04 3.36
N ALA A 131 16.56 25.91 2.51
CA ALA A 131 17.96 26.15 2.88
C ALA A 131 18.21 27.60 3.36
N SER A 132 17.44 28.56 2.85
CA SER A 132 17.43 29.97 3.27
C SER A 132 16.62 30.24 4.55
N LYS A 133 16.27 29.21 5.31
CA LYS A 133 15.67 29.27 6.66
C LYS A 133 14.28 29.92 6.79
N PHE A 134 13.46 29.96 5.73
CA PHE A 134 12.14 30.60 5.80
C PHE A 134 10.94 29.75 5.35
N LEU A 135 11.17 28.56 4.79
CA LEU A 135 10.12 27.68 4.27
C LEU A 135 10.28 26.26 4.79
N LEU A 136 9.21 25.68 5.34
CA LEU A 136 9.15 24.26 5.70
C LEU A 136 8.40 23.49 4.62
N LEU A 137 9.03 22.45 4.06
CA LEU A 137 8.43 21.63 3.00
C LEU A 137 7.60 20.48 3.59
N PRO A 138 6.52 20.03 2.94
CA PRO A 138 5.79 18.85 3.39
C PRO A 138 6.67 17.60 3.39
N THR A 139 6.50 16.70 4.36
CA THR A 139 7.20 15.40 4.36
C THR A 139 6.87 14.53 3.13
N THR A 140 5.77 14.79 2.45
CA THR A 140 5.40 14.16 1.17
C THR A 140 6.25 14.66 0.00
N PHE A 141 6.90 15.82 0.12
CA PHE A 141 7.82 16.37 -0.87
C PHE A 141 9.19 15.68 -0.78
N GLY A 142 9.27 14.52 -1.44
CA GLY A 142 10.39 13.59 -1.31
C GLY A 142 11.61 13.86 -2.18
N ASP A 143 11.49 14.71 -3.20
CA ASP A 143 12.52 14.83 -4.23
C ASP A 143 13.63 15.80 -3.80
N LEU A 144 14.88 15.31 -3.83
CA LEU A 144 16.07 16.15 -3.75
C LEU A 144 16.43 16.63 -5.16
N PRO A 145 17.15 17.77 -5.30
CA PRO A 145 17.67 18.21 -6.58
C PRO A 145 18.63 17.16 -7.14
N LYS A 146 18.23 16.48 -8.22
CA LYS A 146 19.00 15.43 -8.87
C LYS A 146 19.03 15.61 -10.38
N GLN A 147 20.14 15.25 -11.00
CA GLN A 147 20.34 15.26 -12.44
C GLN A 147 20.71 13.87 -12.95
N ARG A 148 20.31 13.57 -14.19
CA ARG A 148 20.71 12.32 -14.85
C ARG A 148 21.97 12.57 -15.67
N LEU A 149 23.01 11.77 -15.44
CA LEU A 149 24.23 11.82 -16.25
C LEU A 149 24.06 10.99 -17.54
N GLY A 150 23.64 11.62 -18.64
CA GLY A 150 23.42 10.95 -19.93
C GLY A 150 22.11 10.16 -20.01
N LYS A 151 21.86 9.48 -21.15
CA LYS A 151 20.56 8.81 -21.41
C LYS A 151 20.27 7.66 -20.41
N ASN A 152 21.31 6.92 -20.01
CA ASN A 152 21.22 5.72 -19.17
C ASN A 152 21.93 5.84 -17.81
N GLY A 153 22.48 7.01 -17.45
CA GLY A 153 23.20 7.14 -16.18
C GLY A 153 22.29 7.21 -14.95
N SER A 154 22.91 7.03 -13.79
CA SER A 154 22.26 7.18 -12.49
C SER A 154 21.86 8.63 -12.22
N MET A 155 20.86 8.80 -11.35
CA MET A 155 20.49 10.12 -10.85
C MET A 155 21.49 10.53 -9.76
N GLN A 156 22.15 11.66 -9.94
CA GLN A 156 23.10 12.21 -8.97
C GLN A 156 22.59 13.52 -8.36
N GLU A 157 22.81 13.70 -7.06
CA GLU A 157 22.58 14.96 -6.36
C GLU A 157 23.61 16.01 -6.81
N TYR A 158 23.22 17.30 -6.81
CA TYR A 158 24.09 18.38 -7.30
C TYR A 158 23.95 19.71 -6.54
N ALA A 159 23.18 19.75 -5.45
CA ALA A 159 22.87 20.97 -4.71
C ALA A 159 23.62 21.05 -3.37
N ASP A 160 24.84 20.52 -3.30
CA ASP A 160 25.69 20.47 -2.10
C ASP A 160 25.94 21.84 -1.46
N ASP A 161 26.00 22.91 -2.26
CA ASP A 161 26.14 24.29 -1.74
C ASP A 161 24.90 24.79 -1.01
N ALA A 162 23.74 24.19 -1.30
CA ALA A 162 22.47 24.51 -0.66
C ALA A 162 22.11 23.50 0.43
N TYR A 163 23.06 22.68 0.89
CA TYR A 163 22.86 21.74 2.00
C TYR A 163 23.40 22.37 3.29
N PRO A 164 22.50 22.79 4.20
CA PRO A 164 22.86 23.11 5.57
C PRO A 164 23.45 21.89 6.27
N GLU A 165 24.13 22.14 7.39
CA GLU A 165 24.89 21.13 8.14
C GLU A 165 24.12 19.82 8.35
N ILE A 166 22.91 19.87 8.91
CA ILE A 166 22.19 18.64 9.24
C ILE A 166 21.84 17.83 7.98
N LEU A 167 21.52 18.51 6.87
CA LEU A 167 21.27 17.83 5.59
C LEU A 167 22.58 17.27 5.02
N ARG A 168 23.72 17.94 5.24
CA ARG A 168 25.03 17.40 4.84
C ARG A 168 25.33 16.10 5.56
N ILE A 169 25.20 16.07 6.88
CA ILE A 169 25.45 14.90 7.72
C ILE A 169 24.62 13.70 7.23
N ILE A 170 23.31 13.91 6.96
CA ILE A 170 22.44 12.80 6.56
C ILE A 170 22.57 12.37 5.09
N ARG A 171 23.15 13.23 4.22
CA ARG A 171 23.30 12.93 2.80
C ARG A 171 24.70 12.45 2.43
N ALA A 172 25.73 12.79 3.21
CA ALA A 172 27.12 12.41 2.94
C ALA A 172 27.30 10.92 2.63
N PRO A 173 26.65 9.97 3.33
CA PRO A 173 26.81 8.54 3.03
C PRO A 173 26.29 8.09 1.66
N PHE A 174 25.49 8.94 1.00
CA PHE A 174 24.82 8.64 -0.27
C PHE A 174 25.19 9.61 -1.38
N PHE A 175 26.06 10.58 -1.09
CA PHE A 175 26.50 11.60 -2.03
C PHE A 175 28.02 11.73 -1.94
N GLU A 176 28.72 10.93 -2.74
CA GLU A 176 30.19 10.80 -2.72
C GLU A 176 30.96 12.12 -2.85
N LYS A 177 30.42 13.10 -3.58
CA LYS A 177 31.06 14.42 -3.76
C LYS A 177 30.80 15.39 -2.60
N LEU A 178 29.98 15.01 -1.63
CA LEU A 178 29.61 15.87 -0.52
C LEU A 178 30.66 15.79 0.58
N GLU A 179 31.46 16.84 0.72
CA GLU A 179 32.41 16.95 1.82
C GLU A 179 31.66 17.08 3.16
N CYS A 180 31.87 16.14 4.06
CA CYS A 180 31.33 16.19 5.42
C CYS A 180 32.27 15.43 6.36
N GLU A 181 32.73 16.10 7.40
CA GLU A 181 33.65 15.52 8.39
C GLU A 181 32.95 14.56 9.37
N ILE A 182 31.62 14.67 9.48
CA ILE A 182 30.81 13.93 10.44
C ILE A 182 30.18 12.72 9.73
N ASP A 183 30.66 11.52 10.06
CA ASP A 183 30.03 10.27 9.64
C ASP A 183 29.24 9.63 10.79
N ILE A 184 27.91 9.74 10.72
CA ILE A 184 27.02 9.13 11.70
C ILE A 184 26.73 7.65 11.40
N THR A 185 27.10 7.13 10.22
CA THR A 185 26.71 5.76 9.80
C THR A 185 27.42 4.68 10.58
N GLN A 186 28.59 4.97 11.14
CA GLN A 186 29.30 4.10 12.07
C GLN A 186 28.48 3.78 13.33
N TYR A 187 27.50 4.60 13.69
CA TYR A 187 26.59 4.37 14.82
C TYR A 187 25.21 3.86 14.39
N MET A 188 25.04 3.46 13.13
CA MET A 188 23.78 2.99 12.59
C MET A 188 23.84 1.49 12.23
N ALA A 189 22.71 0.81 12.38
CA ALA A 189 22.56 -0.54 11.83
C ALA A 189 22.60 -0.49 10.29
N LYS A 190 23.42 -1.34 9.66
CA LYS A 190 23.53 -1.40 8.19
C LYS A 190 22.18 -1.62 7.50
N ALA A 191 21.31 -2.43 8.11
CA ALA A 191 19.97 -2.67 7.59
C ALA A 191 19.08 -1.41 7.53
N SER A 192 19.37 -0.38 8.33
CA SER A 192 18.60 0.86 8.40
C SER A 192 19.02 1.89 7.34
N LEU A 193 20.20 1.76 6.73
CA LEU A 193 20.76 2.75 5.79
C LEU A 193 19.86 2.99 4.57
N LYS A 194 19.18 1.96 4.08
CA LYS A 194 18.27 2.10 2.94
C LYS A 194 17.06 2.99 3.25
N ASN A 195 16.45 2.82 4.42
CA ASN A 195 15.34 3.66 4.84
C ASN A 195 15.82 5.07 5.20
N PHE A 196 16.99 5.17 5.83
CA PHE A 196 17.65 6.44 6.12
C PHE A 196 17.83 7.28 4.84
N MET A 197 18.36 6.67 3.77
CA MET A 197 18.50 7.29 2.46
C MET A 197 17.18 7.81 1.88
N TRP A 198 16.07 7.10 2.11
CA TRP A 198 14.78 7.41 1.48
C TRP A 198 13.95 8.45 2.22
N TYR A 199 14.09 8.53 3.55
CA TYR A 199 13.12 9.24 4.39
C TYR A 199 13.70 10.35 5.26
N ALA A 200 14.96 10.27 5.73
CA ALA A 200 15.47 11.23 6.72
C ALA A 200 15.48 12.68 6.21
N HIS A 201 15.91 12.90 4.97
CA HIS A 201 15.92 14.23 4.34
C HIS A 201 14.52 14.84 4.16
N ARG A 202 13.47 14.02 4.15
CA ARG A 202 12.08 14.51 4.07
C ARG A 202 11.63 15.10 5.38
N TYR A 203 12.02 14.47 6.50
CA TYR A 203 11.73 14.99 7.83
C TYR A 203 12.56 16.25 8.09
N VAL A 204 13.86 16.22 7.79
CA VAL A 204 14.72 17.41 7.95
C VAL A 204 14.20 18.61 7.18
N ARG A 205 13.82 18.45 5.91
CA ARG A 205 13.25 19.55 5.10
C ARG A 205 11.85 20.00 5.53
N ALA A 206 11.18 19.21 6.35
CA ALA A 206 9.92 19.58 6.98
C ALA A 206 10.10 20.23 8.35
N CYS A 207 11.33 20.23 8.88
CA CYS A 207 11.65 20.82 10.17
C CYS A 207 12.35 22.17 9.99
N ALA A 208 12.16 23.04 10.97
CA ALA A 208 13.00 24.22 11.16
C ALA A 208 14.34 23.79 11.80
N ALA A 209 15.09 22.93 11.09
CA ALA A 209 16.37 22.40 11.55
C ALA A 209 17.40 22.41 10.41
N TRP A 210 18.45 23.21 10.58
CA TRP A 210 19.54 23.42 9.62
C TRP A 210 20.89 23.01 10.21
N GLU A 211 21.04 23.18 11.52
CA GLU A 211 22.20 22.80 12.32
C GLU A 211 21.82 21.71 13.32
N VAL A 212 22.82 21.07 13.94
CA VAL A 212 22.58 19.98 14.91
C VAL A 212 21.77 20.48 16.11
N GLU A 213 22.07 21.70 16.58
CA GLU A 213 21.48 22.36 17.73
C GLU A 213 19.99 22.69 17.53
N ASP A 214 19.55 22.86 16.28
CA ASP A 214 18.15 23.17 15.96
C ASP A 214 17.21 21.98 16.26
N ILE A 215 17.77 20.77 16.39
CA ILE A 215 17.00 19.60 16.81
C ILE A 215 16.82 19.65 18.33
N THR A 216 15.68 20.14 18.77
CA THR A 216 15.35 20.27 20.20
C THR A 216 14.27 19.29 20.64
N ASN A 217 14.12 19.13 21.96
CA ASN A 217 12.99 18.40 22.54
C ASN A 217 11.62 18.93 22.08
N GLU A 218 11.49 20.25 21.89
CA GLU A 218 10.25 20.88 21.42
C GLU A 218 9.90 20.43 20.00
N LEU A 219 10.88 20.47 19.08
CA LEU A 219 10.73 19.99 17.71
C LEU A 219 10.33 18.51 17.69
N LEU A 220 11.02 17.67 18.46
CA LEU A 220 10.72 16.24 18.51
C LEU A 220 9.31 15.96 19.04
N LYS A 221 8.85 16.74 20.03
CA LYS A 221 7.48 16.66 20.57
C LYS A 221 6.45 17.07 19.53
N GLU A 222 6.71 18.11 18.72
CA GLU A 222 5.83 18.54 17.63
C GLU A 222 5.71 17.45 16.55
N ILE A 223 6.83 16.83 16.14
CA ILE A 223 6.84 15.70 15.18
C ILE A 223 6.04 14.51 15.74
N THR A 224 6.28 14.17 17.01
CA THR A 224 5.63 13.05 17.69
C THR A 224 4.11 13.25 17.83
N SER A 225 3.69 14.47 18.14
CA SER A 225 2.28 14.81 18.31
C SER A 225 1.51 14.87 16.98
N ASN A 226 2.22 15.05 15.86
CA ASN A 226 1.62 15.22 14.53
C ASN A 226 2.14 14.18 13.52
N PRO A 227 1.82 12.87 13.69
CA PRO A 227 2.32 11.83 12.80
C PRO A 227 1.75 11.96 11.39
N VAL A 228 2.64 12.02 10.38
CA VAL A 228 2.25 12.07 8.97
C VAL A 228 2.05 10.65 8.40
N LYS A 229 0.89 10.40 7.81
CA LYS A 229 0.57 9.09 7.20
C LYS A 229 1.29 8.91 5.87
N GLY A 230 1.85 7.72 5.65
CA GLY A 230 2.42 7.31 4.36
C GLY A 230 3.89 7.68 4.14
N VAL A 231 4.53 8.38 5.10
CA VAL A 231 5.97 8.63 5.12
C VAL A 231 6.54 8.02 6.39
N THR A 232 7.57 7.19 6.26
CA THR A 232 8.14 6.48 7.42
C THR A 232 9.11 7.40 8.16
N ARG A 233 8.93 7.60 9.46
CA ARG A 233 9.92 8.28 10.32
C ARG A 233 11.04 7.30 10.66
N THR A 234 12.24 7.56 10.15
CA THR A 234 13.45 6.84 10.57
C THR A 234 13.99 7.51 11.82
N VAL A 235 14.07 6.78 12.93
CA VAL A 235 14.51 7.33 14.23
C VAL A 235 15.98 7.06 14.53
N ASP A 236 16.55 6.00 13.96
CA ASP A 236 17.91 5.52 14.25
C ASP A 236 19.00 6.59 14.07
N TRP A 237 18.83 7.51 13.12
CA TRP A 237 19.82 8.54 12.84
C TRP A 237 19.86 9.65 13.91
N TYR A 238 18.81 9.87 14.70
CA TYR A 238 18.85 10.80 15.83
C TYR A 238 19.76 10.26 16.94
N PHE A 239 19.69 8.95 17.22
CA PHE A 239 20.59 8.31 18.18
C PHE A 239 22.04 8.31 17.68
N ALA A 240 22.23 8.04 16.39
CA ALA A 240 23.55 8.11 15.76
C ALA A 240 24.15 9.53 15.83
N LEU A 241 23.33 10.57 15.66
CA LEU A 241 23.75 11.96 15.80
C LEU A 241 24.15 12.28 17.24
N HIS A 242 23.35 11.86 18.23
CA HIS A 242 23.68 12.01 19.65
C HIS A 242 24.96 11.26 20.03
N ALA A 243 25.20 10.07 19.49
CA ALA A 243 26.44 9.32 19.72
C ALA A 243 27.66 10.01 19.09
N SER A 244 27.50 10.62 17.92
CA SER A 244 28.59 11.29 17.19
C SER A 244 28.94 12.66 17.77
N LEU A 245 27.93 13.42 18.21
CA LEU A 245 28.05 14.83 18.61
C LEU A 245 27.29 15.11 19.92
N PRO A 246 27.62 14.41 21.03
CA PRO A 246 26.84 14.49 22.26
C PRO A 246 26.76 15.91 22.83
N ASN A 247 27.83 16.71 22.68
CA ASN A 247 27.90 18.07 23.23
C ASN A 247 27.09 19.12 22.45
N ARG A 248 26.62 18.78 21.25
CA ARG A 248 25.87 19.71 20.38
C ARG A 248 24.37 19.42 20.35
N VAL A 249 23.99 18.19 20.67
CA VAL A 249 22.59 17.76 20.65
C VAL A 249 21.79 18.44 21.78
N GLN A 250 20.66 19.04 21.41
CA GLN A 250 19.75 19.78 22.32
C GLN A 250 18.46 18.99 22.64
N PHE A 251 18.51 17.66 22.53
CA PHE A 251 17.38 16.79 22.80
C PHE A 251 17.75 15.58 23.66
N ASP A 252 16.80 15.11 24.46
CA ASP A 252 16.90 13.85 25.17
C ASP A 252 16.49 12.70 24.26
N THR A 253 17.25 11.62 24.29
CA THR A 253 16.98 10.41 23.51
C THR A 253 15.60 9.81 23.79
N GLU A 254 15.03 10.06 24.98
CA GLU A 254 13.67 9.68 25.35
C GLU A 254 12.60 10.35 24.48
N ASN A 255 12.84 11.58 24.01
CA ASN A 255 11.89 12.37 23.20
C ASN A 255 11.90 12.00 21.71
N VAL A 256 12.88 11.22 21.25
CA VAL A 256 12.95 10.69 19.88
C VAL A 256 11.84 9.65 19.64
N PHE A 257 11.38 8.96 20.70
CA PHE A 257 10.50 7.80 20.59
C PHE A 257 9.00 8.14 20.58
N VAL A 258 8.33 7.81 19.46
CA VAL A 258 6.99 7.21 19.51
C VAL A 258 7.17 5.72 19.27
N ARG A 259 6.99 4.90 20.30
CA ARG A 259 6.98 3.43 20.20
C ARG A 259 5.83 2.97 19.27
N SER A 260 6.04 3.08 17.97
CA SER A 260 5.15 2.56 16.94
C SER A 260 5.95 1.64 16.03
N GLY A 261 5.90 0.35 16.39
CA GLY A 261 6.11 -0.80 15.53
C GLY A 261 7.28 -0.74 14.55
N ILE A 262 8.44 -1.25 14.96
CA ILE A 262 9.42 -1.75 14.00
C ILE A 262 8.72 -2.83 13.18
N SER A 263 8.54 -2.53 11.89
CA SER A 263 8.05 -3.48 10.91
C SER A 263 8.96 -4.71 10.93
N GLY A 264 8.35 -5.90 10.97
CA GLY A 264 9.08 -7.16 10.93
C GLY A 264 10.09 -7.16 9.79
N LEU A 265 11.34 -7.51 10.11
CA LEU A 265 12.31 -7.85 9.09
C LEU A 265 11.76 -9.06 8.33
N LYS A 266 11.76 -8.99 6.99
CA LYS A 266 11.58 -10.19 6.18
C LYS A 266 12.97 -10.83 6.05
N GLY A 267 13.23 -11.92 6.76
CA GLY A 267 14.49 -12.67 6.65
C GLY A 267 15.05 -13.13 8.00
N LYS A 268 16.21 -13.80 7.96
CA LYS A 268 16.96 -14.17 9.17
C LYS A 268 17.44 -12.90 9.88
N LEU A 269 17.42 -12.94 11.21
CA LEU A 269 18.01 -11.90 12.03
C LEU A 269 19.54 -12.01 11.90
N SER A 270 20.24 -10.88 11.85
CA SER A 270 21.70 -10.83 11.82
C SER A 270 22.21 -9.65 12.66
N THR A 271 23.53 -9.61 12.88
CA THR A 271 24.19 -8.50 13.58
C THR A 271 24.02 -7.17 12.84
N ASP A 272 23.85 -7.18 11.52
CA ASP A 272 23.55 -5.98 10.71
C ASP A 272 22.21 -5.30 11.07
N ASN A 273 21.37 -5.96 11.87
CA ASN A 273 20.10 -5.43 12.37
C ASN A 273 20.23 -4.66 13.69
N PHE A 274 21.43 -4.60 14.25
CA PHE A 274 21.79 -3.90 15.48
C PHE A 274 22.90 -2.90 15.16
N ASN A 275 22.95 -1.79 15.89
CA ASN A 275 24.04 -0.84 15.74
C ASN A 275 25.29 -1.31 16.51
N PRO A 276 26.49 -0.80 16.20
CA PRO A 276 27.72 -1.28 16.85
C PRO A 276 27.75 -1.08 18.37
N ILE A 277 27.19 0.03 18.89
CA ILE A 277 27.10 0.29 20.33
C ILE A 277 26.21 -0.75 21.02
N GLU A 278 25.07 -1.10 20.42
CA GLU A 278 24.18 -2.14 20.94
C GLU A 278 24.91 -3.49 21.01
N LEU A 279 25.70 -3.84 20.01
CA LEU A 279 26.47 -5.08 19.99
C LEU A 279 27.54 -5.11 21.10
N GLU A 280 28.15 -3.96 21.40
CA GLU A 280 29.14 -3.81 22.48
C GLU A 280 28.48 -3.87 23.87
N GLN A 281 27.40 -3.10 24.08
CA GLN A 281 26.67 -3.03 25.35
C GLN A 281 25.92 -4.32 25.68
N HIS A 282 25.61 -5.13 24.66
CA HIS A 282 24.79 -6.34 24.80
C HIS A 282 25.48 -7.53 24.12
N PRO A 283 26.54 -8.09 24.72
CA PRO A 283 27.32 -9.18 24.14
C PRO A 283 26.53 -10.48 23.94
N ALA A 284 25.34 -10.60 24.53
CA ALA A 284 24.43 -11.73 24.33
C ALA A 284 23.63 -11.66 23.00
N ILE A 285 23.64 -10.54 22.27
CA ILE A 285 22.89 -10.39 21.00
C ILE A 285 23.20 -11.51 19.99
N PRO A 286 24.46 -11.91 19.73
CA PRO A 286 24.76 -13.02 18.83
C PRO A 286 24.09 -14.35 19.22
N VAL A 287 24.01 -14.65 20.52
CA VAL A 287 23.34 -15.86 21.04
C VAL A 287 21.84 -15.76 20.82
N TRP A 288 21.23 -14.60 21.09
CA TRP A 288 19.84 -14.34 20.75
C TRP A 288 19.55 -14.52 19.26
N ILE A 289 20.41 -13.99 18.37
CA ILE A 289 20.25 -14.14 16.93
C ILE A 289 20.22 -15.61 16.52
N LYS A 290 21.14 -16.41 17.05
CA LYS A 290 21.19 -17.85 16.81
C LYS A 290 19.90 -18.54 17.24
N ASP A 291 19.55 -18.43 18.53
CA ASP A 291 18.40 -19.15 19.10
C ASP A 291 17.08 -18.71 18.47
N VAL A 292 16.92 -17.41 18.16
CA VAL A 292 15.73 -16.91 17.45
C VAL A 292 15.67 -17.47 16.04
N ASN A 293 16.77 -17.45 15.28
CA ASN A 293 16.75 -17.98 13.92
C ASN A 293 16.47 -19.48 13.89
N GLU A 294 17.03 -20.26 14.81
CA GLU A 294 16.76 -21.69 14.94
C GLU A 294 15.30 -21.96 15.33
N TYR A 295 14.74 -21.21 16.29
CA TYR A 295 13.31 -21.29 16.60
C TYR A 295 12.43 -20.98 15.38
N ILE A 296 12.77 -19.94 14.62
CA ILE A 296 12.04 -19.57 13.41
C ILE A 296 12.17 -20.63 12.31
N ASP A 297 13.35 -21.23 12.15
CA ASP A 297 13.57 -22.33 11.22
C ASP A 297 12.75 -23.56 11.65
N ALA A 298 12.69 -23.90 12.94
CA ALA A 298 11.84 -24.97 13.48
C ALA A 298 10.33 -24.70 13.29
N LEU A 299 9.87 -23.45 13.43
CA LEU A 299 8.50 -23.08 13.12
C LEU A 299 8.20 -23.21 11.62
N ARG A 300 9.17 -22.91 10.76
CA ARG A 300 9.05 -23.02 9.30
C ARG A 300 8.97 -24.48 8.87
N GLU A 301 9.80 -25.35 9.44
CA GLU A 301 9.78 -26.80 9.22
C GLU A 301 8.45 -27.42 9.67
N ASN A 302 7.88 -26.93 10.77
CA ASN A 302 6.52 -27.30 11.20
C ASN A 302 5.39 -26.59 10.40
N THR A 303 5.69 -26.02 9.23
CA THR A 303 4.74 -25.40 8.28
C THR A 303 3.96 -24.18 8.83
N LYS A 304 4.37 -23.56 9.94
CA LYS A 304 3.69 -22.40 10.52
C LYS A 304 3.96 -21.12 9.73
N LYS A 305 3.07 -20.76 8.80
CA LYS A 305 3.20 -19.58 7.91
C LYS A 305 3.40 -18.21 8.60
N SER A 306 2.97 -18.07 9.85
CA SER A 306 3.06 -16.80 10.57
C SER A 306 4.36 -16.59 11.36
N TYR A 307 5.40 -17.41 11.15
CA TYR A 307 6.67 -17.35 11.89
C TYR A 307 7.30 -15.95 11.95
N HIS A 308 7.17 -15.15 10.88
CA HIS A 308 7.68 -13.78 10.83
C HIS A 308 7.09 -12.88 11.93
N LYS A 309 5.87 -13.18 12.40
CA LYS A 309 5.24 -12.46 13.52
C LYS A 309 5.89 -12.81 14.85
N ASP A 310 6.26 -14.08 15.04
CA ASP A 310 6.99 -14.55 16.22
C ASP A 310 8.36 -13.85 16.30
N GLN A 311 9.12 -13.83 15.20
CA GLN A 311 10.42 -13.13 15.13
C GLN A 311 10.29 -11.63 15.48
N SER A 312 9.26 -10.96 14.93
CA SER A 312 8.99 -9.55 15.21
C SER A 312 8.68 -9.30 16.69
N THR A 313 7.89 -10.18 17.31
CA THR A 313 7.55 -10.08 18.73
C THR A 313 8.75 -10.33 19.64
N ILE A 314 9.58 -11.33 19.32
CA ILE A 314 10.79 -11.62 20.10
C ILE A 314 11.78 -10.46 19.99
N ARG A 315 11.98 -9.89 18.80
CA ARG A 315 12.84 -8.71 18.62
C ARG A 315 12.35 -7.51 19.44
N LYS A 316 11.03 -7.27 19.50
CA LYS A 316 10.46 -6.24 20.39
C LYS A 316 10.78 -6.54 21.86
N GLY A 317 10.74 -7.81 22.26
CA GLY A 317 11.16 -8.26 23.58
C GLY A 317 12.63 -7.93 23.87
N MET A 318 13.55 -8.24 22.94
CA MET A 318 14.97 -7.88 23.07
C MET A 318 15.14 -6.37 23.28
N GLN A 319 14.47 -5.55 22.48
CA GLN A 319 14.54 -4.09 22.60
C GLN A 319 13.99 -3.54 23.91
N ILE A 320 12.96 -4.17 24.47
CA ILE A 320 12.44 -3.82 25.79
C ILE A 320 13.49 -4.10 26.87
N LEU A 321 14.28 -5.19 26.74
CA LEU A 321 15.38 -5.47 27.67
C LEU A 321 16.55 -4.51 27.47
N MET A 322 16.95 -4.24 26.23
CA MET A 322 18.05 -3.29 25.94
C MET A 322 17.76 -1.90 26.51
N ALA A 323 16.50 -1.44 26.39
CA ALA A 323 16.06 -0.16 26.93
C ALA A 323 15.95 -0.13 28.48
N SER A 324 16.23 -1.23 29.18
CA SER A 324 16.20 -1.27 30.65
C SER A 324 17.47 -0.75 31.32
N GLY A 325 18.54 -0.51 30.54
CA GLY A 325 19.83 -0.01 31.02
C GLY A 325 20.84 -1.12 31.33
N ASP A 326 20.39 -2.31 31.69
CA ASP A 326 21.26 -3.46 31.92
C ASP A 326 21.59 -4.21 30.62
N PRO A 327 22.79 -4.85 30.52
CA PRO A 327 23.08 -5.78 29.44
C PRO A 327 22.01 -6.87 29.34
N ILE A 328 21.51 -7.15 28.14
CA ILE A 328 20.52 -8.22 27.99
C ILE A 328 21.13 -9.57 28.41
N PRO A 329 20.40 -10.41 29.16
CA PRO A 329 20.87 -11.74 29.52
C PRO A 329 20.98 -12.62 28.27
N ASN A 330 21.77 -13.70 28.34
CA ASN A 330 21.63 -14.77 27.34
C ASN A 330 20.20 -15.32 27.37
N PRO A 331 19.69 -15.88 26.26
CA PRO A 331 18.35 -16.48 26.23
C PRO A 331 18.11 -17.50 27.35
N LYS A 332 19.10 -18.36 27.62
CA LYS A 332 19.06 -19.35 28.72
C LYS A 332 18.99 -18.74 30.14
N ASP A 333 19.36 -17.46 30.29
CA ASP A 333 19.44 -16.77 31.57
C ASP A 333 18.23 -15.83 31.81
N ILE A 334 17.19 -15.90 30.96
CA ILE A 334 15.97 -15.09 31.13
C ILE A 334 15.23 -15.52 32.41
N LYS A 335 15.22 -14.63 33.40
CA LYS A 335 14.48 -14.78 34.67
C LYS A 335 13.06 -14.20 34.57
N ARG A 336 12.24 -14.49 35.59
CA ARG A 336 10.87 -13.95 35.74
C ARG A 336 10.80 -12.42 35.71
N THR A 337 11.82 -11.74 36.24
CA THR A 337 11.93 -10.27 36.19
C THR A 337 12.02 -9.76 34.75
N HIS A 338 12.94 -10.32 33.95
CA HIS A 338 13.11 -9.99 32.53
C HIS A 338 11.84 -10.29 31.72
N ALA A 339 11.26 -11.48 31.91
CA ALA A 339 10.08 -11.89 31.16
C ALA A 339 8.84 -11.03 31.50
N LYS A 340 8.68 -10.61 32.76
CA LYS A 340 7.63 -9.65 33.16
C LYS A 340 7.83 -8.27 32.55
N LEU A 341 9.08 -7.81 32.44
CA LEU A 341 9.40 -6.54 31.78
C LEU A 341 9.00 -6.58 30.30
N ILE A 342 9.39 -7.64 29.59
CA ILE A 342 8.96 -7.88 28.20
C ILE A 342 7.44 -7.94 28.11
N ALA A 343 6.79 -8.74 28.97
CA ALA A 343 5.34 -8.92 28.94
C ALA A 343 4.60 -7.59 29.13
N LYS A 344 5.02 -6.74 30.06
CA LYS A 344 4.48 -5.40 30.28
C LYS A 344 4.74 -4.50 29.07
N GLY A 345 5.97 -4.48 28.56
CA GLY A 345 6.37 -3.65 27.43
C GLY A 345 5.62 -4.00 26.13
N LEU A 346 5.37 -5.28 25.88
CA LEU A 346 4.58 -5.75 24.73
C LEU A 346 3.09 -5.32 24.81
N GLY A 347 2.60 -5.01 26.01
CA GLY A 347 1.22 -4.58 26.25
C GLY A 347 0.98 -3.07 26.13
N VAL A 348 2.05 -2.26 26.01
CA VAL A 348 1.92 -0.79 25.93
C VAL A 348 1.23 -0.39 24.63
N ASN A 349 0.16 0.42 24.73
CA ASN A 349 -0.59 0.97 23.60
C ASN A 349 -1.19 -0.07 22.63
N VAL A 350 -1.51 -1.28 23.10
CA VAL A 350 -2.16 -2.31 22.29
C VAL A 350 -3.43 -2.86 22.94
N ALA A 351 -4.38 -3.30 22.12
CA ALA A 351 -5.60 -3.93 22.60
C ALA A 351 -5.29 -5.22 23.39
N PRO A 352 -6.08 -5.59 24.42
CA PRO A 352 -5.84 -6.78 25.23
C PRO A 352 -5.72 -8.09 24.43
N SER A 353 -6.49 -8.23 23.34
CA SER A 353 -6.40 -9.38 22.42
C SER A 353 -5.05 -9.46 21.70
N THR A 354 -4.55 -8.32 21.22
CA THR A 354 -3.23 -8.21 20.58
C THR A 354 -2.12 -8.45 21.59
N HIS A 355 -2.23 -7.90 22.81
CA HIS A 355 -1.27 -8.16 23.88
C HIS A 355 -1.19 -9.65 24.19
N LYS A 356 -2.34 -10.32 24.35
CA LYS A 356 -2.41 -11.78 24.54
C LYS A 356 -1.70 -12.53 23.42
N GLN A 357 -1.91 -12.12 22.16
CA GLN A 357 -1.26 -12.74 21.00
C GLN A 357 0.26 -12.58 21.03
N TYR A 358 0.78 -11.40 21.38
CA TYR A 358 2.22 -11.19 21.54
C TYR A 358 2.80 -12.06 22.66
N LEU A 359 2.10 -12.19 23.79
CA LEU A 359 2.54 -13.07 24.87
C LEU A 359 2.57 -14.53 24.44
N TYR A 360 1.62 -15.02 23.64
CA TYR A 360 1.68 -16.39 23.10
C TYR A 360 2.87 -16.62 22.18
N GLN A 361 3.19 -15.64 21.33
CA GLN A 361 4.34 -15.73 20.42
C GLN A 361 5.67 -15.75 21.18
N PHE A 362 5.79 -14.88 22.19
CA PHE A 362 6.97 -14.84 23.04
C PHE A 362 7.08 -16.09 23.93
N ASP A 363 5.97 -16.56 24.49
CA ASP A 363 5.94 -17.79 25.30
C ASP A 363 6.27 -19.03 24.48
N GLY A 364 5.90 -19.09 23.20
CA GLY A 364 6.34 -20.16 22.29
C GLY A 364 7.86 -20.19 22.09
N PHE A 365 8.52 -19.03 22.11
CA PHE A 365 9.99 -18.97 22.11
C PHE A 365 10.58 -19.42 23.46
N LEU A 366 9.96 -19.06 24.59
CA LEU A 366 10.38 -19.58 25.91
C LEU A 366 10.18 -21.10 26.02
N ASP A 367 9.13 -21.65 25.39
CA ASP A 367 8.92 -23.09 25.25
C ASP A 367 10.08 -23.73 24.48
N TYR A 368 10.49 -23.14 23.36
CA TYR A 368 11.66 -23.60 22.59
C TYR A 368 12.95 -23.56 23.42
N LEU A 369 13.21 -22.47 24.14
CA LEU A 369 14.40 -22.36 25.01
C LEU A 369 14.43 -23.46 26.08
N ALA A 370 13.28 -23.84 26.64
CA ALA A 370 13.17 -24.93 27.60
C ALA A 370 13.45 -26.31 26.99
N MET A 371 13.38 -26.45 25.65
CA MET A 371 13.71 -27.68 24.95
C MET A 371 15.21 -27.80 24.64
N ILE A 372 15.90 -26.68 24.45
CA ILE A 372 17.31 -26.67 24.03
C ILE A 372 18.30 -26.37 25.17
N TYR A 373 17.80 -25.89 26.32
CA TYR A 373 18.61 -25.64 27.52
C TYR A 373 18.02 -26.36 28.74
N ASP A 374 18.72 -27.39 29.22
CA ASP A 374 18.25 -28.26 30.31
C ASP A 374 17.94 -27.50 31.62
N ASP A 375 18.71 -26.45 31.93
CA ASP A 375 18.55 -25.64 33.14
C ASP A 375 17.55 -24.48 33.00
N PHE A 376 16.91 -24.33 31.83
CA PHE A 376 16.02 -23.20 31.59
C PHE A 376 14.64 -23.40 32.24
N LYS A 377 14.36 -22.62 33.29
CA LYS A 377 13.04 -22.61 33.95
C LYS A 377 12.14 -21.55 33.33
N ARG A 378 10.99 -21.99 32.83
CA ARG A 378 9.99 -21.10 32.21
C ARG A 378 9.57 -19.96 33.15
N PRO A 379 9.77 -18.70 32.76
CA PRO A 379 9.57 -17.56 33.66
C PRO A 379 8.12 -17.04 33.72
N LEU A 380 7.25 -17.45 32.80
CA LEU A 380 5.85 -17.00 32.69
C LEU A 380 4.85 -18.15 32.84
N SER A 381 3.69 -17.83 33.42
CA SER A 381 2.53 -18.72 33.52
C SER A 381 1.37 -18.14 32.72
N ARG A 382 0.85 -18.91 31.76
CA ARG A 382 -0.33 -18.51 30.96
C ARG A 382 -1.56 -18.18 31.81
N LYS A 383 -1.69 -18.79 33.00
CA LYS A 383 -2.83 -18.56 33.91
C LYS A 383 -2.71 -17.25 34.69
N LEU A 384 -1.49 -16.86 35.03
CA LEU A 384 -1.23 -15.72 35.93
C LEU A 384 -0.83 -14.45 35.16
N ASP A 385 -0.04 -14.60 34.10
CA ASP A 385 0.64 -13.47 33.46
C ASP A 385 -0.05 -12.99 32.16
N PHE A 386 -1.01 -13.75 31.60
CA PHE A 386 -1.69 -13.39 30.36
C PHE A 386 -3.04 -12.71 30.63
N PRO A 387 -3.42 -11.67 29.86
CA PRO A 387 -4.69 -11.00 30.05
C PRO A 387 -5.87 -11.93 29.72
N ARG A 388 -6.94 -11.83 30.51
CA ARG A 388 -8.21 -12.48 30.22
C ARG A 388 -8.94 -11.67 29.16
N VAL A 389 -9.23 -12.31 28.03
CA VAL A 389 -9.92 -11.71 26.90
C VAL A 389 -11.08 -12.63 26.54
N GLY A 390 -12.31 -12.11 26.56
CA GLY A 390 -13.49 -12.85 26.14
C GLY A 390 -13.42 -13.20 24.65
N ARG A 391 -13.96 -14.36 24.26
CA ARG A 391 -14.17 -14.65 22.83
C ARG A 391 -15.32 -13.79 22.32
N SER A 392 -15.19 -13.26 21.11
CA SER A 392 -16.31 -12.58 20.45
C SER A 392 -17.46 -13.57 20.24
N LYS A 393 -18.70 -13.14 20.46
CA LYS A 393 -19.91 -13.97 20.25
C LYS A 393 -20.27 -14.14 18.76
N GLY A 394 -19.69 -13.34 17.88
CA GLY A 394 -19.92 -13.40 16.44
C GLY A 394 -18.95 -12.53 15.66
N THR A 395 -19.07 -12.57 14.34
CA THR A 395 -18.36 -11.67 13.43
C THR A 395 -18.98 -10.27 13.45
N VAL A 396 -18.14 -9.23 13.37
CA VAL A 396 -18.56 -7.80 13.30
C VAL A 396 -18.39 -7.25 11.88
N LYS A 397 -18.45 -8.12 10.88
CA LYS A 397 -18.19 -7.76 9.49
C LYS A 397 -19.46 -7.20 8.87
N GLU A 398 -19.39 -5.98 8.38
CA GLU A 398 -20.50 -5.35 7.68
C GLU A 398 -20.79 -6.06 6.35
N LEU A 399 -22.07 -6.28 6.11
CA LEU A 399 -22.65 -7.00 4.98
C LEU A 399 -23.20 -6.03 3.95
N ILE A 400 -23.38 -6.50 2.72
CA ILE A 400 -24.18 -5.79 1.72
C ILE A 400 -25.64 -5.89 2.16
N HIS A 401 -26.37 -4.78 2.02
CA HIS A 401 -27.79 -4.71 2.41
C HIS A 401 -28.59 -5.81 1.71
N GLU A 402 -29.55 -6.39 2.42
CA GLU A 402 -30.30 -7.56 1.95
C GLU A 402 -30.99 -7.36 0.61
N ASP A 403 -31.56 -6.17 0.38
CA ASP A 403 -32.25 -5.84 -0.87
C ASP A 403 -31.30 -5.64 -2.06
N SER A 404 -30.00 -5.48 -1.80
CA SER A 404 -29.01 -5.15 -2.83
C SER A 404 -28.11 -6.31 -3.21
N PHE A 405 -28.02 -7.38 -2.41
CA PHE A 405 -27.03 -8.43 -2.63
C PHE A 405 -27.31 -9.26 -3.89
N ALA A 406 -28.57 -9.65 -4.15
CA ALA A 406 -28.94 -10.35 -5.38
C ALA A 406 -28.67 -9.49 -6.63
N SER A 407 -29.04 -8.20 -6.56
CA SER A 407 -28.75 -7.22 -7.62
C SER A 407 -27.24 -7.01 -7.82
N TYR A 408 -26.45 -7.06 -6.75
CA TYR A 408 -24.99 -6.98 -6.81
C TYR A 408 -24.40 -8.18 -7.55
N LEU A 409 -24.86 -9.39 -7.25
CA LEU A 409 -24.43 -10.60 -7.92
C LEU A 409 -24.79 -10.57 -9.41
N SER A 410 -26.03 -10.21 -9.75
CA SER A 410 -26.44 -10.03 -11.15
C SER A 410 -25.62 -8.97 -11.87
N TYR A 411 -25.30 -7.86 -11.20
CA TYR A 411 -24.41 -6.84 -11.74
C TYR A 411 -22.99 -7.36 -12.03
N LEU A 412 -22.42 -8.20 -11.14
CA LEU A 412 -21.11 -8.78 -11.37
C LEU A 412 -21.09 -9.65 -12.63
N TYR A 413 -22.11 -10.49 -12.81
CA TYR A 413 -22.28 -11.30 -14.02
C TYR A 413 -22.45 -10.43 -15.27
N GLY A 414 -23.25 -9.36 -15.21
CA GLY A 414 -23.38 -8.41 -16.32
C GLY A 414 -22.04 -7.81 -16.75
N VAL A 415 -21.20 -7.40 -15.79
CA VAL A 415 -19.85 -6.91 -16.10
C VAL A 415 -18.95 -8.03 -16.66
N ALA A 416 -19.07 -9.27 -16.16
CA ALA A 416 -18.31 -10.41 -16.67
C ALA A 416 -18.65 -10.71 -18.14
N GLU A 417 -19.94 -10.69 -18.51
CA GLU A 417 -20.37 -10.88 -19.90
C GLU A 417 -19.80 -9.80 -20.83
N TRP A 418 -19.73 -8.54 -20.38
CA TRP A 418 -19.11 -7.49 -21.18
C TRP A 418 -17.61 -7.70 -21.34
N VAL A 419 -16.90 -8.12 -20.29
CA VAL A 419 -15.45 -8.44 -20.40
C VAL A 419 -15.23 -9.61 -21.36
N TRP A 420 -16.08 -10.64 -21.29
CA TRP A 420 -16.05 -11.79 -22.20
C TRP A 420 -16.28 -11.37 -23.65
N TYR A 421 -17.34 -10.60 -23.92
CA TYR A 421 -17.62 -10.02 -25.24
C TYR A 421 -16.43 -9.21 -25.76
N MET A 422 -15.90 -8.28 -24.96
CA MET A 422 -14.79 -7.43 -25.38
C MET A 422 -13.54 -8.23 -25.73
N ASN A 423 -13.28 -9.33 -25.02
CA ASN A 423 -12.11 -10.15 -25.25
C ASN A 423 -12.28 -11.11 -26.43
N HIS A 424 -13.43 -11.76 -26.59
CA HIS A 424 -13.57 -12.89 -27.51
C HIS A 424 -14.45 -12.60 -28.74
N PHE A 425 -15.26 -11.54 -28.72
CA PHE A 425 -16.25 -11.27 -29.77
C PHE A 425 -16.16 -9.88 -30.39
N HIS A 426 -15.56 -8.90 -29.71
CA HIS A 426 -15.44 -7.55 -30.27
C HIS A 426 -14.52 -7.53 -31.52
N PRO A 427 -15.03 -7.15 -32.70
CA PRO A 427 -14.34 -7.35 -33.98
C PRO A 427 -13.04 -6.55 -34.11
N ASP A 428 -12.97 -5.38 -33.47
CA ASP A 428 -11.78 -4.51 -33.51
C ASP A 428 -11.21 -4.21 -32.11
N ARG A 429 -11.12 -5.25 -31.26
CA ARG A 429 -10.68 -5.13 -29.85
C ARG A 429 -9.33 -4.42 -29.71
N ASN A 430 -8.36 -4.78 -30.55
CA ASN A 430 -7.00 -4.26 -30.45
C ASN A 430 -6.94 -2.75 -30.71
N ASN A 431 -7.59 -2.26 -31.76
CA ASN A 431 -7.62 -0.83 -32.03
C ASN A 431 -8.46 -0.08 -31.01
N PHE A 432 -9.59 -0.64 -30.57
CA PHE A 432 -10.42 -0.04 -29.53
C PHE A 432 -9.61 0.25 -28.26
N ILE A 433 -8.85 -0.76 -27.78
CA ILE A 433 -8.03 -0.62 -26.57
C ILE A 433 -6.87 0.37 -26.79
N ARG A 434 -6.19 0.34 -27.95
CA ARG A 434 -5.03 1.20 -28.25
C ARG A 434 -5.41 2.67 -28.43
N ASN A 435 -6.52 2.93 -29.11
CA ASN A 435 -6.99 4.28 -29.42
C ASN A 435 -7.74 4.93 -28.25
N LYS A 436 -7.98 4.17 -27.17
CA LYS A 436 -8.66 4.69 -25.99
C LYS A 436 -7.80 5.80 -25.34
N PRO A 437 -8.35 7.01 -25.15
CA PRO A 437 -7.66 8.07 -24.43
C PRO A 437 -7.28 7.61 -23.02
N SER A 438 -6.00 7.79 -22.67
CA SER A 438 -5.48 7.44 -21.33
C SER A 438 -6.13 8.23 -20.19
N GLU A 439 -6.75 9.37 -20.51
CA GLU A 439 -7.43 10.25 -19.57
C GLU A 439 -8.83 9.74 -19.18
N LYS A 440 -9.53 9.06 -20.11
CA LYS A 440 -10.87 8.52 -19.83
C LYS A 440 -10.80 7.38 -18.82
N ARG A 441 -11.49 7.51 -17.68
CA ARG A 441 -11.49 6.48 -16.61
C ARG A 441 -12.63 5.49 -16.72
N THR A 442 -13.65 5.79 -17.51
CA THR A 442 -14.78 4.91 -17.81
C THR A 442 -14.83 4.60 -19.30
N ILE A 443 -15.58 3.56 -19.66
CA ILE A 443 -15.87 3.13 -21.02
C ILE A 443 -17.39 3.11 -21.15
N LYS A 444 -17.95 3.83 -22.12
CA LYS A 444 -19.39 3.72 -22.42
C LYS A 444 -19.64 2.41 -23.16
N THR A 445 -20.50 1.57 -22.61
CA THR A 445 -20.72 0.21 -23.11
C THR A 445 -21.41 0.22 -24.48
N ALA A 446 -22.32 1.17 -24.71
CA ALA A 446 -22.94 1.39 -26.03
C ALA A 446 -21.91 1.64 -27.15
N GLU A 447 -20.78 2.31 -26.86
CA GLU A 447 -19.71 2.56 -27.85
C GLU A 447 -18.95 1.28 -28.23
N THR A 448 -19.17 0.17 -27.53
CA THR A 448 -18.51 -1.13 -27.79
C THR A 448 -19.38 -2.08 -28.61
N GLY A 449 -20.62 -1.70 -28.93
CA GLY A 449 -21.59 -2.56 -29.61
C GLY A 449 -22.26 -3.59 -28.68
N PHE A 450 -21.95 -3.59 -27.38
CA PHE A 450 -22.58 -4.45 -26.39
C PHE A 450 -22.81 -3.69 -25.07
N THR A 451 -24.08 -3.56 -24.68
CA THR A 451 -24.48 -2.99 -23.39
C THR A 451 -24.91 -4.12 -22.47
N PRO A 452 -24.13 -4.44 -21.41
CA PRO A 452 -24.53 -5.48 -20.47
C PRO A 452 -25.68 -5.00 -19.60
N ILE A 453 -26.44 -5.96 -19.08
CA ILE A 453 -27.59 -5.72 -18.22
C ILE A 453 -27.43 -6.43 -16.88
N PHE A 454 -28.15 -5.98 -15.88
CA PHE A 454 -28.31 -6.69 -14.61
C PHE A 454 -29.77 -6.65 -14.16
N ARG A 455 -30.16 -7.64 -13.35
CA ARG A 455 -31.51 -7.79 -12.81
C ARG A 455 -31.58 -7.19 -11.41
N CYS A 456 -32.61 -6.40 -11.16
CA CYS A 456 -32.97 -5.86 -9.86
C CYS A 456 -34.50 -5.86 -9.73
N ASN A 457 -35.04 -6.45 -8.67
CA ASN A 457 -36.50 -6.55 -8.44
C ASN A 457 -37.27 -6.97 -9.71
N ASP A 458 -36.81 -8.06 -10.34
CA ASP A 458 -37.40 -8.65 -11.56
C ASP A 458 -37.40 -7.79 -12.82
N LYS A 459 -36.67 -6.66 -12.81
CA LYS A 459 -36.46 -5.81 -13.98
C LYS A 459 -35.01 -5.82 -14.40
N TYR A 460 -34.78 -5.69 -15.70
CA TYR A 460 -33.45 -5.59 -16.29
C TYR A 460 -33.07 -4.13 -16.49
N TYR A 461 -31.85 -3.79 -16.08
CA TYR A 461 -31.31 -2.44 -16.18
C TYR A 461 -29.97 -2.48 -16.90
N PRO A 462 -29.69 -1.50 -17.79
CA PRO A 462 -28.41 -1.42 -18.48
C PRO A 462 -27.29 -0.96 -17.54
N ILE A 463 -26.07 -1.39 -17.84
CA ILE A 463 -24.85 -0.84 -17.27
C ILE A 463 -24.18 0.01 -18.36
N ASP A 464 -24.47 1.31 -18.36
CA ASP A 464 -24.10 2.24 -19.44
C ASP A 464 -22.59 2.52 -19.53
N GLU A 465 -21.88 2.39 -18.41
CA GLU A 465 -20.46 2.70 -18.31
C GLU A 465 -19.74 1.66 -17.47
N ILE A 466 -18.50 1.30 -17.85
CA ILE A 466 -17.64 0.40 -17.08
C ILE A 466 -16.32 1.12 -16.73
N PRO A 467 -15.96 1.19 -15.44
CA PRO A 467 -14.68 1.73 -15.01
C PRO A 467 -13.50 0.88 -15.47
N THR A 468 -12.50 1.51 -16.08
CA THR A 468 -11.23 0.88 -16.44
C THR A 468 -10.45 0.30 -15.25
N LYS A 469 -10.76 0.73 -14.03
CA LYS A 469 -10.15 0.13 -12.82
C LYS A 469 -10.70 -1.26 -12.52
N ILE A 470 -11.93 -1.55 -12.94
CA ILE A 470 -12.58 -2.85 -12.73
C ILE A 470 -12.24 -3.79 -13.88
N ALA A 471 -12.36 -3.32 -15.13
CA ALA A 471 -11.93 -4.01 -16.33
C ALA A 471 -10.71 -3.28 -16.91
N SER A 472 -9.51 -3.66 -16.46
CA SER A 472 -8.28 -2.97 -16.86
C SER A 472 -7.84 -3.35 -18.27
N PRO A 473 -7.69 -2.37 -19.19
CA PRO A 473 -7.11 -2.64 -20.49
C PRO A 473 -5.61 -2.92 -20.33
N LEU A 474 -5.16 -4.00 -20.95
CA LEU A 474 -3.77 -4.38 -21.08
C LEU A 474 -3.37 -4.25 -22.55
N ILE A 475 -2.18 -3.69 -22.77
CA ILE A 475 -1.64 -3.40 -24.11
C ILE A 475 -0.23 -3.98 -24.16
N PRO A 476 0.08 -4.84 -25.15
CA PRO A 476 1.44 -5.34 -25.33
C PRO A 476 2.34 -4.20 -25.79
N LYS A 477 3.57 -4.17 -25.29
CA LYS A 477 4.54 -3.13 -25.63
C LYS A 477 5.30 -3.51 -26.90
N GLU A 478 5.15 -2.73 -27.97
CA GLU A 478 5.75 -3.01 -29.30
C GLU A 478 7.28 -3.17 -29.26
N ASN A 479 7.97 -2.47 -28.37
CA ASN A 479 9.44 -2.50 -28.26
C ASN A 479 9.95 -3.29 -27.05
N GLN A 480 9.12 -4.14 -26.43
CA GLN A 480 9.51 -4.91 -25.25
C GLN A 480 8.87 -6.29 -25.30
N ILE A 481 9.71 -7.33 -25.26
CA ILE A 481 9.24 -8.70 -25.06
C ILE A 481 8.51 -8.75 -23.71
N CYS A 482 7.23 -9.14 -23.74
CA CYS A 482 6.37 -9.25 -22.56
C CYS A 482 5.48 -10.48 -22.67
N GLN A 483 4.93 -10.92 -21.54
CA GLN A 483 4.10 -12.13 -21.43
C GLN A 483 2.63 -11.90 -21.82
N LEU A 484 2.39 -11.05 -22.82
CA LEU A 484 1.05 -10.67 -23.28
C LEU A 484 1.01 -10.72 -24.81
N GLU A 485 0.13 -11.55 -25.35
CA GLU A 485 0.03 -11.83 -26.80
C GLU A 485 -0.68 -10.69 -27.55
N SER A 486 -1.76 -10.14 -26.98
CA SER A 486 -2.54 -9.09 -27.64
C SER A 486 -3.25 -8.18 -26.63
N CYS A 487 -3.87 -7.10 -27.11
CA CYS A 487 -4.62 -6.20 -26.23
C CYS A 487 -5.81 -6.96 -25.63
N THR A 488 -6.09 -6.77 -24.34
CA THR A 488 -7.16 -7.50 -23.64
C THR A 488 -7.69 -6.71 -22.45
N PHE A 489 -8.88 -7.03 -21.97
CA PHE A 489 -9.40 -6.58 -20.68
C PHE A 489 -9.21 -7.67 -19.63
N LEU A 490 -8.68 -7.30 -18.46
CA LEU A 490 -8.40 -8.25 -17.38
C LEU A 490 -9.70 -8.69 -16.65
N PRO A 491 -10.09 -9.98 -16.66
CA PRO A 491 -11.32 -10.46 -16.02
C PRO A 491 -11.22 -10.71 -14.51
N HIS A 492 -10.00 -10.90 -14.00
CA HIS A 492 -9.70 -11.48 -12.69
C HIS A 492 -10.51 -10.89 -11.54
N TYR A 493 -10.62 -9.56 -11.49
CA TYR A 493 -11.25 -8.87 -10.36
C TYR A 493 -12.76 -9.14 -10.29
N ILE A 494 -13.42 -9.24 -11.44
CA ILE A 494 -14.85 -9.55 -11.51
C ILE A 494 -15.06 -11.04 -11.26
N HIS A 495 -14.29 -11.91 -11.91
CA HIS A 495 -14.44 -13.36 -11.74
C HIS A 495 -14.19 -13.78 -10.28
N LEU A 496 -13.12 -13.26 -9.64
CA LEU A 496 -12.90 -13.47 -8.20
C LEU A 496 -14.05 -12.94 -7.34
N SER A 497 -14.66 -11.80 -7.72
CA SER A 497 -15.80 -11.24 -6.98
C SER A 497 -17.02 -12.14 -7.07
N ILE A 498 -17.32 -12.69 -8.25
CA ILE A 498 -18.41 -13.64 -8.48
C ILE A 498 -18.20 -14.88 -7.63
N VAL A 499 -17.05 -15.55 -7.79
CA VAL A 499 -16.76 -16.81 -7.08
C VAL A 499 -16.81 -16.58 -5.56
N MET A 500 -16.30 -15.45 -5.06
CA MET A 500 -16.42 -15.11 -3.63
C MET A 500 -17.87 -14.87 -3.19
N ALA A 501 -18.67 -14.17 -3.99
CA ALA A 501 -20.05 -13.82 -3.66
C ALA A 501 -20.99 -15.02 -3.75
N GLU A 502 -20.70 -16.00 -4.60
CA GLU A 502 -21.45 -17.26 -4.70
C GLU A 502 -21.07 -18.24 -3.58
N THR A 503 -19.78 -18.35 -3.26
CA THR A 503 -19.28 -19.48 -2.43
C THR A 503 -18.87 -19.10 -1.01
N GLY A 504 -18.56 -17.83 -0.76
CA GLY A 504 -17.98 -17.39 0.51
C GLY A 504 -16.58 -17.98 0.81
N ILE A 505 -15.92 -18.60 -0.18
CA ILE A 505 -14.56 -19.10 -0.06
C ILE A 505 -13.60 -17.90 0.14
N ARG A 506 -12.54 -18.11 0.93
CA ARG A 506 -11.58 -17.04 1.22
C ARG A 506 -10.85 -16.61 -0.04
N LEU A 507 -10.68 -15.30 -0.19
CA LEU A 507 -9.92 -14.70 -1.29
C LEU A 507 -8.53 -15.32 -1.50
N ILE A 508 -7.80 -15.68 -0.42
CA ILE A 508 -6.48 -16.30 -0.56
C ILE A 508 -6.57 -17.65 -1.29
N ALA A 509 -7.53 -18.50 -0.92
CA ALA A 509 -7.71 -19.80 -1.56
C ALA A 509 -8.12 -19.63 -3.02
N LEU A 510 -9.04 -18.70 -3.31
CA LEU A 510 -9.49 -18.43 -4.68
C LEU A 510 -8.38 -17.90 -5.59
N ARG A 511 -7.51 -17.01 -5.08
CA ARG A 511 -6.36 -16.48 -5.83
C ARG A 511 -5.35 -17.55 -6.22
N PHE A 512 -5.30 -18.65 -5.48
CA PHE A 512 -4.39 -19.77 -5.67
C PHE A 512 -5.12 -21.05 -6.12
N LEU A 513 -6.27 -20.91 -6.78
CA LEU A 513 -6.84 -22.01 -7.54
C LEU A 513 -5.86 -22.41 -8.64
N ASP A 514 -5.67 -23.71 -8.76
CA ASP A 514 -4.78 -24.33 -9.72
C ASP A 514 -5.56 -24.65 -10.99
N GLU A 515 -5.09 -24.14 -12.13
CA GLU A 515 -5.72 -24.34 -13.43
C GLU A 515 -5.86 -25.82 -13.78
N GLN A 516 -4.94 -26.66 -13.29
CA GLN A 516 -4.92 -28.08 -13.67
C GLN A 516 -5.87 -28.95 -12.84
N THR A 517 -6.37 -28.45 -11.71
CA THR A 517 -7.09 -29.30 -10.74
C THR A 517 -8.42 -28.73 -10.27
N TYR A 518 -8.71 -27.45 -10.48
CA TYR A 518 -9.94 -26.81 -9.95
C TYR A 518 -11.23 -27.54 -10.36
N ASP A 519 -11.27 -28.10 -11.56
CA ASP A 519 -12.43 -28.76 -12.16
C ASP A 519 -12.31 -30.30 -12.20
N LYS A 520 -11.31 -30.90 -11.54
CA LYS A 520 -11.00 -32.33 -11.67
C LYS A 520 -12.15 -33.29 -11.30
N ASN A 521 -13.14 -32.79 -10.55
CA ASN A 521 -14.30 -33.55 -10.09
C ASN A 521 -15.61 -33.05 -10.73
N VAL A 522 -15.54 -32.23 -11.78
CA VAL A 522 -16.69 -31.75 -12.54
C VAL A 522 -17.06 -32.81 -13.58
N ASN A 523 -18.33 -33.23 -13.60
CA ASN A 523 -18.83 -34.08 -14.67
C ASN A 523 -19.07 -33.23 -15.93
N ARG A 524 -18.10 -33.20 -16.84
CA ARG A 524 -18.15 -32.41 -18.06
C ARG A 524 -19.20 -32.87 -19.08
N ASP A 525 -19.72 -34.10 -18.98
CA ASP A 525 -20.74 -34.62 -19.91
C ASP A 525 -22.13 -34.02 -19.68
N LEU A 526 -22.44 -33.66 -18.43
CA LEU A 526 -23.73 -33.07 -18.03
C LEU A 526 -23.64 -31.58 -17.68
N PHE A 527 -22.45 -31.00 -17.86
CA PHE A 527 -22.13 -29.65 -17.41
C PHE A 527 -22.77 -28.58 -18.29
N ASP A 528 -23.45 -27.62 -17.65
CA ASP A 528 -23.92 -26.39 -18.29
C ASP A 528 -23.35 -25.16 -17.55
N GLU A 529 -22.58 -24.33 -18.25
CA GLU A 529 -21.93 -23.14 -17.67
C GLU A 529 -22.93 -22.07 -17.17
N HIS A 530 -24.21 -22.18 -17.55
CA HIS A 530 -25.30 -21.29 -17.15
C HIS A 530 -26.25 -21.93 -16.13
N SER A 531 -25.98 -23.16 -15.71
CA SER A 531 -26.81 -23.91 -14.77
C SER A 531 -26.49 -23.58 -13.30
N TYR A 532 -27.52 -23.70 -12.47
CA TYR A 532 -27.45 -23.60 -11.01
C TYR A 532 -27.51 -24.98 -10.33
N LEU A 533 -27.23 -26.06 -11.06
CA LEU A 533 -27.02 -27.37 -10.45
C LEU A 533 -25.71 -27.37 -9.64
N ILE A 534 -25.63 -28.25 -8.65
CA ILE A 534 -24.47 -28.36 -7.76
C ILE A 534 -23.42 -29.28 -8.37
N THR A 535 -22.18 -28.82 -8.40
CA THR A 535 -20.99 -29.55 -8.82
C THR A 535 -19.84 -29.32 -7.81
N LYS A 536 -18.63 -29.76 -8.16
CA LYS A 536 -17.45 -29.73 -7.30
C LYS A 536 -16.39 -28.75 -7.80
N LEU A 537 -15.85 -27.96 -6.88
CA LEU A 537 -14.64 -27.16 -7.07
C LEU A 537 -13.53 -27.69 -6.14
N TRP A 538 -12.37 -28.05 -6.68
CA TRP A 538 -11.21 -28.38 -5.86
C TRP A 538 -10.51 -27.12 -5.37
N VAL A 539 -10.28 -27.01 -4.06
CA VAL A 539 -9.69 -25.82 -3.45
C VAL A 539 -8.54 -26.17 -2.53
N ASN A 540 -7.36 -25.61 -2.83
CA ASN A 540 -6.22 -25.65 -1.92
C ASN A 540 -6.45 -24.67 -0.75
N SER A 541 -6.22 -25.11 0.49
CA SER A 541 -6.41 -24.27 1.68
C SER A 541 -5.34 -24.48 2.74
N ASP A 542 -4.67 -23.40 3.11
CA ASP A 542 -3.67 -23.39 4.16
C ASP A 542 -4.22 -23.29 5.59
N LYS A 543 -5.45 -23.77 5.80
CA LYS A 543 -6.06 -23.88 7.12
C LYS A 543 -5.83 -25.27 7.69
N SER A 544 -6.37 -25.50 8.89
CA SER A 544 -6.25 -26.75 9.64
C SER A 544 -6.95 -27.96 8.98
N HIS A 545 -7.59 -27.76 7.83
CA HIS A 545 -8.08 -28.81 6.95
C HIS A 545 -7.39 -28.60 5.61
N ASP A 546 -6.80 -29.67 5.07
CA ASP A 546 -6.06 -29.67 3.80
C ASP A 546 -6.92 -29.20 2.61
N ALA A 547 -6.45 -29.43 1.38
CA ALA A 547 -7.28 -29.20 0.21
C ALA A 547 -8.64 -29.93 0.34
N TRP A 548 -9.71 -29.32 -0.17
CA TRP A 548 -11.06 -29.87 -0.06
C TRP A 548 -11.88 -29.66 -1.33
N GLU A 549 -12.98 -30.41 -1.42
CA GLU A 549 -13.98 -30.28 -2.47
C GLU A 549 -15.12 -29.40 -1.99
N ALA A 550 -15.26 -28.23 -2.61
CA ALA A 550 -16.36 -27.31 -2.34
C ALA A 550 -17.57 -27.65 -3.22
N ASP A 551 -18.75 -27.70 -2.60
CA ASP A 551 -20.03 -27.74 -3.31
C ASP A 551 -20.33 -26.34 -3.87
N VAL A 552 -20.38 -26.21 -5.20
CA VAL A 552 -20.59 -24.94 -5.89
C VAL A 552 -21.62 -25.10 -7.02
N TYR A 553 -22.21 -24.00 -7.48
CA TYR A 553 -23.02 -24.03 -8.69
C TYR A 553 -22.17 -24.23 -9.95
N GLU A 554 -22.70 -24.89 -10.97
CA GLU A 554 -22.03 -25.08 -12.26
C GLU A 554 -21.61 -23.75 -12.91
N THR A 555 -22.41 -22.69 -12.76
CA THR A 555 -22.03 -21.35 -13.23
C THR A 555 -20.75 -20.79 -12.60
N VAL A 556 -20.39 -21.22 -11.38
CA VAL A 556 -19.11 -20.86 -10.75
C VAL A 556 -17.96 -21.49 -11.54
N ILE A 557 -18.09 -22.76 -11.93
CA ILE A 557 -17.11 -23.43 -12.79
C ILE A 557 -17.07 -22.77 -14.16
N GLY A 558 -18.22 -22.39 -14.75
CA GLY A 558 -18.26 -21.67 -16.02
C GLY A 558 -17.44 -20.36 -16.02
N ILE A 559 -17.53 -19.58 -14.94
CA ILE A 559 -16.71 -18.37 -14.75
C ILE A 559 -15.21 -18.69 -14.62
N LEU A 560 -14.86 -19.81 -13.99
CA LEU A 560 -13.48 -20.28 -13.86
C LEU A 560 -12.94 -20.82 -15.21
N ASP A 561 -13.77 -21.49 -16.00
CA ASP A 561 -13.44 -21.93 -17.36
C ASP A 561 -13.12 -20.71 -18.23
N ARG A 562 -13.97 -19.67 -18.20
CA ARG A 562 -13.70 -18.39 -18.90
C ARG A 562 -12.40 -17.73 -18.45
N GLN A 563 -12.03 -17.86 -17.17
CA GLN A 563 -10.74 -17.38 -16.67
C GLN A 563 -9.56 -18.17 -17.25
N SER A 564 -9.67 -19.49 -17.39
CA SER A 564 -8.66 -20.33 -18.05
C SER A 564 -8.57 -20.02 -19.54
N VAL A 565 -9.70 -19.90 -20.25
CA VAL A 565 -9.73 -19.52 -21.66
C VAL A 565 -9.04 -18.19 -21.89
N TRP A 566 -9.32 -17.18 -21.06
CA TRP A 566 -8.63 -15.89 -21.13
C TRP A 566 -7.12 -16.06 -20.95
N LYS A 567 -6.69 -16.81 -19.93
CA LYS A 567 -5.27 -17.05 -19.64
C LYS A 567 -4.56 -17.64 -20.85
N ASN A 568 -5.13 -18.70 -21.42
CA ASN A 568 -4.57 -19.44 -22.55
C ASN A 568 -4.65 -18.66 -23.88
N THR A 569 -5.57 -17.70 -24.00
CA THR A 569 -5.71 -16.86 -25.21
C THR A 569 -4.75 -15.67 -25.20
N PHE A 570 -4.52 -15.05 -24.04
CA PHE A 570 -3.87 -13.74 -23.97
C PHE A 570 -2.48 -13.74 -23.34
N LEU A 571 -2.15 -14.74 -22.52
CA LEU A 571 -0.82 -14.85 -21.94
C LEU A 571 0.07 -15.77 -22.77
N ASN A 572 1.35 -15.43 -22.86
CA ASN A 572 2.36 -16.23 -23.55
C ASN A 572 3.62 -16.37 -22.69
N GLY A 573 4.50 -17.30 -23.09
CA GLY A 573 5.72 -17.62 -22.37
C GLY A 573 5.53 -18.75 -21.34
N GLU A 574 6.57 -18.95 -20.52
CA GLU A 574 6.60 -20.03 -19.53
C GLU A 574 5.60 -19.78 -18.38
N ASP A 575 4.86 -20.82 -18.03
CA ASP A 575 3.99 -20.87 -16.85
C ASP A 575 4.48 -21.97 -15.89
N ALA A 576 5.68 -21.76 -15.35
CA ALA A 576 6.28 -22.67 -14.39
C ALA A 576 5.39 -22.77 -13.13
N PRO A 577 5.22 -23.97 -12.55
CA PRO A 577 4.49 -24.13 -11.29
C PRO A 577 5.09 -23.27 -10.17
N ILE A 578 4.23 -22.70 -9.33
CA ILE A 578 4.63 -21.87 -8.18
C ILE A 578 4.15 -22.45 -6.87
N TYR A 579 4.85 -22.12 -5.80
CA TYR A 579 4.43 -22.44 -4.45
C TYR A 579 3.21 -21.62 -4.02
N TYR A 580 2.27 -22.27 -3.33
CA TYR A 580 1.10 -21.63 -2.74
C TYR A 580 1.52 -20.49 -1.80
N ASP A 581 1.09 -19.26 -2.11
CA ASP A 581 1.46 -18.03 -1.40
C ASP A 581 2.98 -17.85 -1.18
N GLY A 582 3.80 -18.44 -2.07
CA GLY A 582 5.27 -18.36 -2.02
C GLY A 582 5.93 -19.22 -0.95
N HIS A 583 5.20 -20.14 -0.31
CA HIS A 583 5.72 -21.01 0.74
C HIS A 583 6.20 -22.34 0.19
N LYS A 584 7.53 -22.55 0.18
CA LYS A 584 8.15 -23.78 -0.33
C LYS A 584 7.78 -25.02 0.48
N GLU A 585 7.47 -24.80 1.75
CA GLU A 585 7.12 -25.81 2.75
C GLU A 585 5.60 -26.05 2.80
N SER A 586 4.83 -25.53 1.83
CA SER A 586 3.41 -25.84 1.74
C SER A 586 3.20 -27.34 1.51
N SER A 587 2.18 -27.94 2.11
CA SER A 587 1.77 -29.33 1.85
C SER A 587 1.12 -29.53 0.48
N PHE A 588 0.99 -28.46 -0.32
CA PHE A 588 0.42 -28.51 -1.65
C PHE A 588 1.52 -28.66 -2.67
N ASP A 589 1.24 -29.44 -3.71
CA ASP A 589 2.03 -29.43 -4.92
C ASP A 589 2.12 -28.00 -5.48
N MET A 590 3.21 -27.73 -6.19
CA MET A 590 3.32 -26.48 -6.92
C MET A 590 2.19 -26.38 -7.94
N LEU A 591 1.57 -25.21 -8.02
CA LEU A 591 0.36 -24.99 -8.81
C LEU A 591 0.61 -24.07 -9.98
N LYS A 592 -0.22 -24.18 -11.03
CA LYS A 592 -0.30 -23.19 -12.10
C LYS A 592 -1.49 -22.28 -11.83
N PRO A 593 -1.29 -20.99 -11.49
CA PRO A 593 -2.39 -20.15 -11.07
C PRO A 593 -3.44 -19.99 -12.17
N LEU A 594 -4.71 -20.29 -11.86
CA LEU A 594 -5.83 -20.01 -12.75
C LEU A 594 -6.00 -18.49 -12.94
N PHE A 595 -5.92 -17.73 -11.84
CA PHE A 595 -5.93 -16.26 -11.84
C PHE A 595 -4.55 -15.66 -12.12
N ALA A 596 -3.90 -16.14 -13.20
CA ALA A 596 -2.61 -15.67 -13.70
C ALA A 596 -2.74 -14.34 -14.46
N GLN A 597 -1.90 -13.34 -14.16
CA GLN A 597 -1.85 -12.05 -14.84
C GLN A 597 -0.43 -11.72 -15.32
N VAL A 598 -0.35 -10.84 -16.31
CA VAL A 598 0.91 -10.22 -16.75
C VAL A 598 1.60 -9.55 -15.55
N ASP A 599 2.93 -9.63 -15.50
CA ASP A 599 3.71 -8.88 -14.52
C ASP A 599 3.36 -7.37 -14.59
N PRO A 600 3.07 -6.70 -13.46
CA PRO A 600 2.70 -5.28 -13.46
C PRO A 600 3.77 -4.33 -14.03
N HIS A 601 5.02 -4.78 -14.13
CA HIS A 601 6.13 -4.04 -14.72
C HIS A 601 6.49 -4.54 -16.12
N PHE A 602 5.67 -5.43 -16.71
CA PHE A 602 5.89 -6.10 -17.99
C PHE A 602 7.24 -6.81 -18.07
N ARG A 603 7.73 -7.34 -16.95
CA ARG A 603 8.94 -8.17 -16.91
C ARG A 603 8.58 -9.60 -17.26
N ILE A 604 9.42 -10.25 -18.06
CA ILE A 604 9.32 -11.69 -18.30
C ILE A 604 9.68 -12.40 -17.00
N ARG A 605 8.83 -13.33 -16.58
CA ARG A 605 9.05 -14.21 -15.45
C ARG A 605 8.89 -15.67 -15.88
N PRO A 606 9.53 -16.63 -15.17
CA PRO A 606 9.31 -18.06 -15.43
C PRO A 606 7.87 -18.52 -15.19
N SER A 607 7.08 -17.76 -14.43
CA SER A 607 5.69 -18.04 -14.15
C SER A 607 4.88 -16.74 -14.11
N PHE A 608 3.59 -16.82 -14.41
CA PHE A 608 2.70 -15.67 -14.37
C PHE A 608 2.50 -15.14 -12.94
N ALA A 609 2.27 -13.83 -12.84
CA ALA A 609 2.02 -13.21 -11.56
C ALA A 609 0.59 -13.54 -11.07
N VAL A 610 0.41 -13.67 -9.76
CA VAL A 610 -0.93 -13.76 -9.14
C VAL A 610 -1.35 -12.38 -8.64
N VAL A 611 -2.64 -12.04 -8.75
CA VAL A 611 -3.20 -10.83 -8.15
C VAL A 611 -2.87 -10.81 -6.66
N THR A 612 -2.46 -9.67 -6.08
CA THR A 612 -2.19 -9.57 -4.63
C THR A 612 -3.46 -9.24 -3.84
N ASP A 613 -3.54 -9.61 -2.56
CA ASP A 613 -4.64 -9.21 -1.66
C ASP A 613 -4.81 -7.68 -1.62
N TYR A 614 -3.70 -6.94 -1.55
CA TYR A 614 -3.70 -5.48 -1.57
C TYR A 614 -4.32 -4.91 -2.86
N THR A 615 -3.88 -5.42 -4.01
CA THR A 615 -4.41 -4.99 -5.31
C THR A 615 -5.90 -5.30 -5.42
N TYR A 616 -6.31 -6.53 -5.09
CA TYR A 616 -7.71 -6.93 -5.15
C TYR A 616 -8.59 -6.08 -4.23
N ARG A 617 -8.22 -5.89 -2.96
CA ARG A 617 -8.99 -5.05 -2.02
C ARG A 617 -9.18 -3.63 -2.53
N LYS A 618 -8.19 -3.08 -3.22
CA LYS A 618 -8.30 -1.76 -3.85
C LYS A 618 -9.34 -1.78 -4.96
N ILE A 619 -9.31 -2.77 -5.86
CA ILE A 619 -10.27 -2.88 -6.96
C ILE A 619 -11.68 -3.22 -6.46
N PHE A 620 -11.82 -4.06 -5.43
CA PHE A 620 -13.10 -4.39 -4.81
C PHE A 620 -13.86 -3.14 -4.34
N LYS A 621 -13.17 -2.12 -3.82
CA LYS A 621 -13.79 -0.82 -3.49
C LYS A 621 -14.34 -0.10 -4.72
N TYR A 622 -13.64 -0.17 -5.86
CA TYR A 622 -14.14 0.38 -7.12
C TYR A 622 -15.35 -0.40 -7.64
N ILE A 623 -15.35 -1.73 -7.50
CA ILE A 623 -16.50 -2.59 -7.83
C ILE A 623 -17.73 -2.19 -7.02
N LEU A 624 -17.60 -2.07 -5.70
CA LEU A 624 -18.70 -1.63 -4.83
C LEU A 624 -19.16 -0.21 -5.15
N MET A 625 -18.24 0.72 -5.46
CA MET A 625 -18.59 2.10 -5.82
C MET A 625 -19.37 2.14 -7.13
N HIS A 626 -18.93 1.35 -8.12
CA HIS A 626 -19.59 1.30 -9.41
C HIS A 626 -20.98 0.67 -9.30
N PHE A 627 -21.10 -0.47 -8.61
CA PHE A 627 -22.39 -1.07 -8.32
C PHE A 627 -23.31 -0.08 -7.59
N SER A 628 -22.82 0.59 -6.54
CA SER A 628 -23.60 1.57 -5.79
C SER A 628 -24.11 2.71 -6.69
N TYR A 629 -23.29 3.19 -7.62
CA TYR A 629 -23.65 4.24 -8.58
C TYR A 629 -24.72 3.78 -9.57
N VAL A 630 -24.58 2.56 -10.12
CA VAL A 630 -25.57 1.99 -11.04
C VAL A 630 -26.88 1.70 -10.31
N TYR A 631 -26.80 1.11 -9.11
CA TYR A 631 -27.94 0.75 -8.29
C TYR A 631 -28.73 1.96 -7.80
N SER A 632 -28.05 3.08 -7.47
CA SER A 632 -28.71 4.30 -7.01
C SER A 632 -29.41 5.09 -8.13
N LYS A 633 -29.14 4.79 -9.41
CA LYS A 633 -29.91 5.33 -10.54
C LYS A 633 -31.31 4.72 -10.65
N ILE A 634 -31.51 3.50 -10.14
CA ILE A 634 -32.82 2.83 -10.16
C ILE A 634 -33.80 3.53 -9.22
N SER A 635 -33.36 3.79 -8.00
CA SER A 635 -34.11 4.55 -7.00
C SER A 635 -33.13 5.24 -6.05
N LYS A 636 -33.45 6.48 -5.65
CA LYS A 636 -32.69 7.22 -4.64
C LYS A 636 -32.84 6.62 -3.23
N ASP A 637 -33.90 5.86 -3.01
CA ASP A 637 -34.18 5.20 -1.72
C ASP A 637 -33.43 3.86 -1.57
N ASN A 638 -32.73 3.42 -2.63
CA ASN A 638 -31.95 2.21 -2.60
C ASN A 638 -30.79 2.31 -1.60
N VAL A 639 -30.72 1.37 -0.66
CA VAL A 639 -29.60 1.25 0.27
C VAL A 639 -28.37 0.72 -0.46
N THR A 640 -27.43 1.61 -0.78
CA THR A 640 -26.19 1.27 -1.49
C THR A 640 -25.08 0.81 -0.56
N PRO A 641 -24.20 -0.14 -0.97
CA PRO A 641 -23.02 -0.52 -0.19
C PRO A 641 -22.03 0.62 0.10
N ILE A 642 -21.99 1.63 -0.79
CA ILE A 642 -21.15 2.82 -0.64
C ILE A 642 -21.97 4.08 -0.95
N PRO A 643 -21.90 5.14 -0.12
CA PRO A 643 -22.62 6.38 -0.37
C PRO A 643 -22.25 7.07 -1.69
N ILE A 644 -23.27 7.32 -2.52
CA ILE A 644 -23.15 8.03 -3.81
C ILE A 644 -23.48 9.51 -3.65
N ASN A 645 -22.69 10.35 -4.32
CA ASN A 645 -23.04 11.76 -4.50
C ASN A 645 -23.74 11.87 -5.85
N HIS A 646 -25.05 12.16 -5.81
CA HIS A 646 -25.91 12.22 -6.99
C HIS A 646 -25.67 13.45 -7.88
N ASP A 647 -25.01 14.48 -7.36
CA ASP A 647 -24.63 15.68 -8.13
C ASP A 647 -23.36 15.44 -8.97
N LYS A 648 -22.67 14.33 -8.73
CA LYS A 648 -21.41 13.96 -9.37
C LYS A 648 -21.61 12.83 -10.38
N ASN A 649 -20.86 12.88 -11.49
CA ASN A 649 -20.84 11.79 -12.46
C ASN A 649 -20.08 10.56 -11.92
N LEU A 650 -20.04 9.47 -12.70
CA LEU A 650 -19.36 8.23 -12.31
C LEU A 650 -17.86 8.46 -12.04
N GLU A 651 -17.17 9.18 -12.92
CA GLU A 651 -15.73 9.43 -12.77
C GLU A 651 -15.42 10.20 -11.48
N GLU A 652 -16.20 11.22 -11.17
CA GLU A 652 -16.07 12.00 -9.94
C GLU A 652 -16.37 11.16 -8.70
N ASN A 653 -17.38 10.27 -8.75
CA ASN A 653 -17.64 9.33 -7.66
C ASN A 653 -16.50 8.32 -7.47
N LEU A 654 -15.91 7.80 -8.55
CA LEU A 654 -14.75 6.89 -8.48
C LEU A 654 -13.52 7.58 -7.85
N GLN A 655 -13.35 8.88 -8.02
CA GLN A 655 -12.25 9.62 -7.38
C GLN A 655 -12.36 9.63 -5.85
N ARG A 656 -13.59 9.67 -5.32
CA ARG A 656 -13.88 9.64 -3.89
C ARG A 656 -13.45 8.34 -3.21
N VAL A 657 -13.20 7.25 -3.96
CA VAL A 657 -12.67 5.99 -3.40
C VAL A 657 -11.39 6.23 -2.56
N LYS A 658 -10.59 7.26 -2.91
CA LYS A 658 -9.37 7.64 -2.17
C LYS A 658 -9.66 8.29 -0.82
N GLU A 659 -10.84 8.85 -0.62
CA GLU A 659 -11.28 9.51 0.62
C GLU A 659 -11.68 8.49 1.70
N PHE A 660 -12.03 7.26 1.32
CA PHE A 660 -12.45 6.20 2.24
C PHE A 660 -11.28 5.52 2.95
N VAL A 661 -10.65 6.28 3.86
CA VAL A 661 -9.51 5.86 4.70
C VAL A 661 -9.79 6.12 6.18
N GLY A 662 -9.12 5.38 7.06
CA GLY A 662 -9.21 5.57 8.51
C GLY A 662 -10.64 5.39 9.04
N LYS A 663 -11.18 6.43 9.68
CA LYS A 663 -12.55 6.42 10.23
C LYS A 663 -13.62 6.33 9.12
N ASN A 664 -13.33 6.84 7.93
CA ASN A 664 -14.25 6.83 6.78
C ASN A 664 -14.04 5.60 5.89
N LYS A 665 -13.42 4.52 6.38
CA LYS A 665 -13.18 3.32 5.57
C LYS A 665 -14.50 2.70 5.10
N ILE A 666 -14.54 2.20 3.87
CA ILE A 666 -15.65 1.37 3.40
C ILE A 666 -15.70 0.11 4.29
N PRO A 667 -16.85 -0.16 4.93
CA PRO A 667 -16.94 -1.19 5.95
C PRO A 667 -17.01 -2.60 5.35
N VAL A 668 -17.67 -2.75 4.18
CA VAL A 668 -17.73 -4.00 3.42
C VAL A 668 -16.37 -4.30 2.81
N THR A 669 -15.85 -5.50 3.05
CA THR A 669 -14.53 -5.95 2.54
C THR A 669 -14.67 -7.27 1.80
N PRO A 670 -13.65 -7.73 1.04
CA PRO A 670 -13.67 -9.07 0.47
C PRO A 670 -13.94 -10.18 1.51
N HIS A 671 -13.53 -9.95 2.76
CA HIS A 671 -13.74 -10.92 3.84
C HIS A 671 -15.18 -10.92 4.38
N SER A 672 -15.95 -9.88 4.08
CA SER A 672 -17.38 -9.82 4.40
C SER A 672 -18.17 -10.83 3.56
N MET A 673 -17.76 -11.15 2.33
CA MET A 673 -18.50 -12.06 1.43
C MET A 673 -18.71 -13.46 2.03
N ARG A 674 -17.74 -13.98 2.80
CA ARG A 674 -17.93 -15.23 3.53
C ARG A 674 -19.07 -15.15 4.54
N SER A 675 -19.16 -14.04 5.28
CA SER A 675 -20.26 -13.81 6.21
C SER A 675 -21.58 -13.54 5.47
N GLN A 676 -21.53 -12.86 4.33
CA GLN A 676 -22.69 -12.64 3.47
C GLN A 676 -23.32 -13.97 3.06
N VAL A 677 -22.54 -14.85 2.40
CA VAL A 677 -23.03 -16.16 1.91
C VAL A 677 -23.57 -17.01 3.05
N VAL A 678 -22.84 -17.08 4.17
CA VAL A 678 -23.34 -17.79 5.36
C VAL A 678 -24.67 -17.22 5.84
N SER A 679 -24.80 -15.88 5.94
CA SER A 679 -26.04 -15.24 6.39
C SER A 679 -27.21 -15.39 5.43
N GLU A 680 -26.97 -15.45 4.12
CA GLU A 680 -28.04 -15.78 3.16
C GLU A 680 -28.47 -17.24 3.33
N TYR A 681 -27.51 -18.17 3.31
CA TYR A 681 -27.82 -19.60 3.24
C TYR A 681 -28.35 -20.16 4.56
N ILE A 682 -27.94 -19.60 5.72
CA ILE A 682 -28.39 -20.11 7.03
C ILE A 682 -29.91 -20.00 7.23
N THR A 683 -30.59 -19.17 6.43
CA THR A 683 -32.05 -19.04 6.46
C THR A 683 -32.78 -20.23 5.83
N VAL A 684 -32.10 -21.02 5.00
CA VAL A 684 -32.70 -22.10 4.18
C VAL A 684 -31.92 -23.41 4.22
N LEU A 685 -30.65 -23.41 4.61
CA LEU A 685 -29.76 -24.56 4.65
C LEU A 685 -29.15 -24.77 6.04
N PRO A 686 -28.96 -26.03 6.48
CA PRO A 686 -28.28 -26.30 7.73
C PRO A 686 -26.77 -25.97 7.65
N PRO A 687 -26.12 -25.63 8.79
CA PRO A 687 -24.68 -25.34 8.84
C PRO A 687 -23.79 -26.43 8.21
N SER A 688 -24.20 -27.69 8.33
CA SER A 688 -23.47 -28.86 7.80
C SER A 688 -23.36 -28.89 6.28
N ILE A 689 -24.28 -28.23 5.56
CA ILE A 689 -24.23 -28.06 4.11
C ILE A 689 -23.43 -26.80 3.75
N ILE A 690 -23.70 -25.68 4.41
CA ILE A 690 -23.02 -24.40 4.17
C ILE A 690 -21.50 -24.52 4.32
N LYS A 691 -21.03 -25.35 5.27
CA LYS A 691 -19.60 -25.56 5.48
C LYS A 691 -18.90 -26.25 4.30
N LYS A 692 -19.61 -27.07 3.51
CA LYS A 692 -19.06 -27.74 2.32
C LYS A 692 -18.71 -26.72 1.24
N THR A 693 -19.58 -25.76 0.99
CA THR A 693 -19.33 -24.64 0.07
C THR A 693 -18.26 -23.68 0.60
N THR A 694 -18.40 -23.24 1.86
CA THR A 694 -17.57 -22.14 2.41
C THR A 694 -16.21 -22.59 2.95
N GLY A 695 -15.97 -23.90 3.09
CA GLY A 695 -14.76 -24.48 3.69
C GLY A 695 -14.61 -24.14 5.17
N HIS A 696 -15.68 -24.29 5.95
CA HIS A 696 -15.60 -24.32 7.42
C HIS A 696 -15.42 -25.77 7.89
N ILE A 697 -14.71 -25.96 9.01
CA ILE A 697 -14.51 -27.31 9.58
C ILE A 697 -15.71 -27.66 10.47
N GLU A 698 -16.02 -26.77 11.41
CA GLU A 698 -17.08 -26.98 12.39
C GLU A 698 -18.31 -26.12 12.09
N ASP A 699 -19.48 -26.66 12.41
CA ASP A 699 -20.77 -25.97 12.35
C ASP A 699 -20.77 -24.73 13.26
N SER A 700 -20.10 -24.81 14.41
CA SER A 700 -19.87 -23.69 15.34
C SER A 700 -19.22 -22.49 14.64
N SER A 701 -18.30 -22.76 13.69
CA SER A 701 -17.63 -21.73 12.92
C SER A 701 -18.56 -21.11 11.90
N VAL A 702 -19.46 -21.89 11.28
CA VAL A 702 -20.50 -21.35 10.40
C VAL A 702 -21.41 -20.41 11.19
N ILE A 703 -21.91 -20.84 12.34
CA ILE A 703 -22.79 -20.04 13.21
C ILE A 703 -22.11 -18.73 13.63
N TYR A 704 -20.81 -18.75 13.92
CA TYR A 704 -20.04 -17.54 14.25
C TYR A 704 -20.06 -16.48 13.13
N TYR A 705 -20.15 -16.91 11.86
CA TYR A 705 -20.22 -16.03 10.69
C TYR A 705 -21.64 -15.62 10.30
N ALA A 706 -22.67 -16.27 10.86
CA ALA A 706 -24.06 -15.97 10.56
C ALA A 706 -24.51 -14.66 11.21
N GLN A 707 -25.20 -13.83 10.43
CA GLN A 707 -25.85 -12.60 10.85
C GLN A 707 -27.28 -12.62 10.30
N ILE A 708 -28.22 -13.10 11.11
CA ILE A 708 -29.62 -13.24 10.69
C ILE A 708 -30.23 -11.84 10.54
N LYS A 709 -30.80 -11.58 9.37
CA LYS A 709 -31.36 -10.28 9.01
C LYS A 709 -32.66 -9.99 9.77
N PRO A 710 -32.91 -8.75 10.23
CA PRO A 710 -34.12 -8.40 10.96
C PRO A 710 -35.41 -8.70 10.19
N ARG A 711 -35.43 -8.49 8.87
CA ARG A 711 -36.61 -8.77 8.04
C ARG A 711 -37.02 -10.24 8.09
N TYR A 712 -36.05 -11.16 8.03
CA TYR A 712 -36.31 -12.59 8.16
C TYR A 712 -36.87 -12.93 9.55
N LEU A 713 -36.27 -12.39 10.62
CA LEU A 713 -36.76 -12.59 11.99
C LEU A 713 -38.19 -12.07 12.17
N ASN A 714 -38.49 -10.89 11.62
CA ASN A 714 -39.82 -10.30 11.68
C ASN A 714 -40.84 -11.13 10.88
N ALA A 715 -40.47 -11.64 9.71
CA ALA A 715 -41.32 -12.52 8.90
C ALA A 715 -41.61 -13.85 9.61
N GLN A 716 -40.59 -14.48 10.20
CA GLN A 716 -40.75 -15.71 10.99
C GLN A 716 -41.61 -15.47 12.23
N LYS A 717 -41.42 -14.33 12.92
CA LYS A 717 -42.24 -13.96 14.07
C LYS A 717 -43.70 -13.74 13.67
N ALA A 718 -43.96 -13.03 12.57
CA ALA A 718 -45.30 -12.82 12.06
C ALA A 718 -45.98 -14.14 11.66
N ALA A 719 -45.27 -15.02 10.96
CA ALA A 719 -45.77 -16.34 10.57
C ALA A 719 -46.05 -17.24 11.79
N GLN A 720 -45.21 -17.18 12.83
CA GLN A 720 -45.47 -17.86 14.10
C GLN A 720 -46.71 -17.29 14.79
N GLU A 721 -46.81 -15.96 14.91
CA GLU A 721 -47.98 -15.30 15.51
C GLU A 721 -49.29 -15.63 14.77
N GLU A 722 -49.25 -15.78 13.45
CA GLU A 722 -50.39 -16.24 12.64
C GLU A 722 -50.72 -17.71 12.90
N ALA A 723 -49.72 -18.60 12.91
CA ALA A 723 -49.90 -20.02 13.21
C ALA A 723 -50.36 -20.32 14.66
N PHE A 724 -50.18 -19.38 15.59
CA PHE A 724 -50.72 -19.46 16.96
C PHE A 724 -52.09 -18.79 17.13
N ARG A 725 -52.63 -18.13 16.08
CA ARG A 725 -53.98 -17.55 16.08
C ARG A 725 -55.04 -18.53 15.54
N ASP A 726 -54.61 -19.49 14.72
CA ASP A 726 -55.39 -20.68 14.36
C ASP A 726 -55.28 -21.76 15.46
#